data_AF-A0A7Y4Y0Z6-F1
#
_entry.id   AF-A0A7Y4Y0Z6-F1
#
_cell.length_a   1.000
_cell.length_b   1.000
_cell.length_c   1.000
_cell.angle_alpha   90.00
_cell.angle_beta   90.00
_cell.angle_gamma   90.00
#
_symmetry.space_group_name_H-M   'P 1'
#
loop_
_entity.id
_entity.type
_entity.pdbx_description
1 polymer ?
#
loop_
_entity_poly.entity_id
_entity_poly.type
_entity_poly.pdbx_seq_one_letter_code
_entity_poly.pdbx_strand_id
1 'polypeptide(L)'
;MKHPVARRGLRPFTLVLLMSLLAAVVFPATARDHKRYIIGNPDAPTPGQVSPGLLLMGGGDRNFDALRWFLKKAGNGHLVVLRASQGNEVAEEFYRDVGGIASVETFVFSGPGSSNDPKILASLAKADGIFIAGGDQARYVRFWKGTPVAVALDAHLRAGKPIGGTSAGLAILGEYLYGAMDDGSIRSPEALADPLGAAVTIEQDFLHVDRLKGIVTDTHFKERDRLGRLFAFVAKAETLTGTPMRPLIGLGVDESAALAVEADGSSRIYATDPAGGAWLVRGGFPDKQATGKPLGLRRVDVTGIGAGSVVHLPEGRVEAPVFQRTYRVDNGRLQEVAPMMLAIHGGAGVERRDMTPDDERDARAALEMALRRGHAELKAGKSAVDAVTAAITVLEDDPHFNAGRGAVFTHDGRNELDTSIMDGRTRKAGAAAGLHRVKNPILLARAIMERSEHVMMVGDGAEVFAAEQGIELVDPSWFRTEKRWQQLQRRLREKQQGAIDDGRPGRRYTGTVGAVALDGHGGLAAGTSTGGMTDKRYGRVGDSPIIGAGTWADDRCAFSGTGWGEFYIRSAAAHEVCARMRYLNEGPAEAGHAVINVDVPALGGDGGAIVIGADGRIGFPFNTEGMFRGWIDADGVPHIAIYAEDPLPLPVAPAP
;
A
#
# COMPACT_ATOMS: atom_id res chain seq x y z
N MET A 1 -72.30 31.65 -36.82
CA MET A 1 -71.93 32.46 -38.01
C MET A 1 -71.21 31.56 -39.01
N LYS A 2 -71.40 31.78 -40.32
CA LYS A 2 -70.67 31.16 -41.46
C LYS A 2 -70.63 29.61 -41.55
N HIS A 3 -71.78 29.04 -41.92
CA HIS A 3 -71.91 28.01 -42.99
C HIS A 3 -71.51 28.61 -44.37
N PRO A 4 -71.52 27.91 -45.55
CA PRO A 4 -72.07 26.58 -45.94
C PRO A 4 -70.97 25.67 -46.61
N VAL A 5 -71.17 24.64 -47.45
CA VAL A 5 -72.27 23.91 -48.15
C VAL A 5 -71.85 22.40 -48.08
N ALA A 6 -72.59 21.38 -47.62
CA ALA A 6 -73.92 20.80 -47.90
C ALA A 6 -74.05 19.88 -49.16
N ARG A 7 -74.35 18.58 -48.92
CA ARG A 7 -75.22 17.68 -49.74
C ARG A 7 -74.61 17.15 -51.08
N ARG A 8 -75.01 15.98 -51.64
CA ARG A 8 -76.12 15.01 -51.38
C ARG A 8 -75.91 13.66 -52.11
N GLY A 9 -76.58 12.59 -51.65
CA GLY A 9 -76.88 11.35 -52.41
C GLY A 9 -75.78 10.27 -52.43
N LEU A 10 -76.06 8.97 -52.60
CA LEU A 10 -77.33 8.24 -52.77
C LEU A 10 -77.16 6.77 -52.27
N ARG A 11 -78.23 6.10 -51.84
CA ARG A 11 -78.30 4.63 -51.53
C ARG A 11 -78.49 3.84 -52.85
N PRO A 12 -78.12 2.53 -53.00
CA PRO A 12 -78.75 1.41 -52.26
C PRO A 12 -77.97 0.08 -52.03
N PHE A 13 -78.62 -0.76 -51.20
CA PHE A 13 -78.63 -2.23 -51.02
C PHE A 13 -77.79 -3.25 -51.84
N THR A 14 -77.51 -4.39 -51.15
CA THR A 14 -77.17 -5.77 -51.63
C THR A 14 -75.81 -5.97 -52.33
N LEU A 15 -75.03 -7.05 -52.15
CA LEU A 15 -75.30 -8.47 -51.90
C LEU A 15 -74.02 -9.19 -51.36
N VAL A 16 -74.19 -10.35 -50.73
CA VAL A 16 -73.14 -11.27 -50.26
C VAL A 16 -72.25 -11.79 -51.40
N LEU A 17 -70.93 -11.86 -51.20
CA LEU A 17 -70.14 -13.00 -51.69
C LEU A 17 -68.93 -13.32 -50.79
N LEU A 18 -68.77 -14.61 -50.52
CA LEU A 18 -67.66 -15.20 -49.77
C LEU A 18 -66.45 -15.38 -50.72
N MET A 19 -65.26 -14.87 -50.38
CA MET A 19 -64.01 -15.36 -50.97
C MET A 19 -62.90 -15.46 -49.94
N SER A 20 -62.39 -16.68 -49.79
CA SER A 20 -61.21 -17.05 -49.02
C SER A 20 -59.93 -16.48 -49.66
N LEU A 21 -59.19 -15.66 -48.92
CA LEU A 21 -57.80 -15.33 -49.27
C LEU A 21 -56.83 -16.12 -48.40
N LEU A 22 -55.90 -16.82 -49.04
CA LEU A 22 -54.72 -17.39 -48.37
C LEU A 22 -53.90 -16.25 -47.75
N ALA A 23 -53.78 -16.24 -46.42
CA ALA A 23 -52.78 -15.41 -45.76
C ALA A 23 -51.40 -16.06 -45.96
N ALA A 24 -50.67 -15.60 -46.98
CA ALA A 24 -49.27 -15.91 -47.12
C ALA A 24 -48.52 -15.28 -45.94
N VAL A 25 -48.11 -16.10 -44.96
CA VAL A 25 -47.24 -15.67 -43.87
C VAL A 25 -45.86 -15.37 -44.45
N VAL A 26 -45.65 -14.11 -44.81
CA VAL A 26 -44.32 -13.60 -45.18
C VAL A 26 -43.50 -13.50 -43.90
N PHE A 27 -42.72 -14.55 -43.62
CA PHE A 27 -41.62 -14.44 -42.66
C PHE A 27 -40.65 -13.37 -43.17
N PRO A 28 -40.32 -12.33 -42.37
CA PRO A 28 -39.25 -11.42 -42.74
C PRO A 28 -37.94 -12.21 -42.78
N ALA A 29 -37.29 -12.24 -43.94
CA ALA A 29 -35.96 -12.82 -44.06
C ALA A 29 -34.99 -11.98 -43.23
N THR A 30 -34.56 -12.52 -42.09
CA THR A 30 -33.59 -11.85 -41.21
C THR A 30 -32.26 -11.69 -41.94
N ALA A 31 -31.82 -10.44 -42.09
CA ALA A 31 -30.44 -10.15 -42.50
C ALA A 31 -29.49 -10.77 -41.46
N ARG A 32 -28.36 -11.32 -41.91
CA ARG A 32 -27.40 -12.00 -41.03
C ARG A 32 -26.45 -10.98 -40.41
N ASP A 33 -26.76 -10.52 -39.19
CA ASP A 33 -25.94 -9.56 -38.43
C ASP A 33 -24.70 -10.19 -37.75
N HIS A 34 -24.04 -11.14 -38.43
CA HIS A 34 -22.74 -11.67 -38.04
C HIS A 34 -21.98 -12.24 -39.24
N LYS A 35 -20.64 -12.29 -39.11
CA LYS A 35 -19.78 -13.07 -40.01
C LYS A 35 -19.36 -14.37 -39.32
N ARG A 36 -19.21 -15.43 -40.09
CA ARG A 36 -18.82 -16.78 -39.64
C ARG A 36 -17.63 -17.26 -40.47
N TYR A 37 -16.58 -17.73 -39.79
CA TYR A 37 -15.39 -18.31 -40.40
C TYR A 37 -15.12 -19.67 -39.76
N ILE A 38 -14.70 -20.67 -40.54
CA ILE A 38 -14.38 -22.01 -40.04
C ILE A 38 -13.06 -22.46 -40.68
N ILE A 39 -12.17 -23.02 -39.88
CA ILE A 39 -10.90 -23.60 -40.30
C ILE A 39 -10.75 -24.98 -39.62
N GLY A 40 -10.29 -25.98 -40.36
CA GLY A 40 -10.23 -27.37 -39.90
C GLY A 40 -11.51 -28.17 -40.17
N ASN A 41 -11.68 -29.29 -39.47
CA ASN A 41 -12.83 -30.18 -39.64
C ASN A 41 -13.74 -30.13 -38.40
N PRO A 42 -14.87 -29.39 -38.44
CA PRO A 42 -15.79 -29.28 -37.32
C PRO A 42 -16.53 -30.58 -37.01
N ASP A 43 -16.44 -31.61 -37.84
CA ASP A 43 -17.08 -32.92 -37.66
C ASP A 43 -16.09 -34.05 -37.32
N ALA A 44 -14.81 -33.73 -37.13
CA ALA A 44 -13.84 -34.64 -36.52
C ALA A 44 -14.22 -34.95 -35.05
N PRO A 45 -13.83 -36.10 -34.49
CA PRO A 45 -13.94 -36.32 -33.05
C PRO A 45 -12.91 -35.48 -32.27
N THR A 46 -13.28 -35.01 -31.09
CA THR A 46 -12.37 -34.37 -30.11
C THR A 46 -11.19 -35.32 -29.79
N PRO A 47 -9.92 -34.97 -30.12
CA PRO A 47 -8.79 -35.91 -30.02
C PRO A 47 -8.38 -36.31 -28.60
N GLY A 48 -8.65 -35.48 -27.61
CA GLY A 48 -8.21 -35.66 -26.23
C GLY A 48 -9.29 -35.31 -25.20
N GLN A 49 -8.90 -35.34 -23.92
CA GLN A 49 -9.83 -35.06 -22.82
C GLN A 49 -10.03 -33.55 -22.64
N VAL A 50 -11.29 -33.09 -22.72
CA VAL A 50 -11.68 -31.74 -22.32
C VAL A 50 -11.64 -31.63 -20.80
N SER A 51 -11.11 -30.53 -20.26
CA SER A 51 -11.00 -30.29 -18.82
C SER A 51 -11.09 -28.80 -18.47
N PRO A 52 -11.50 -28.43 -17.23
CA PRO A 52 -11.65 -27.04 -16.87
C PRO A 52 -10.33 -26.28 -16.91
N GLY A 53 -10.40 -25.03 -17.34
CA GLY A 53 -9.30 -24.08 -17.35
C GLY A 53 -9.80 -22.68 -17.70
N LEU A 54 -9.24 -21.67 -17.07
CA LEU A 54 -9.53 -20.26 -17.34
C LEU A 54 -8.26 -19.58 -17.84
N LEU A 55 -8.31 -18.95 -19.01
CA LEU A 55 -7.18 -18.21 -19.58
C LEU A 55 -7.47 -16.70 -19.64
N LEU A 56 -6.66 -15.91 -18.95
CA LEU A 56 -6.76 -14.45 -18.90
C LEU A 56 -5.50 -13.82 -19.52
N MET A 57 -5.58 -13.35 -20.76
CA MET A 57 -4.48 -12.67 -21.46
C MET A 57 -4.63 -11.14 -21.44
N GLY A 58 -3.60 -10.43 -20.98
CA GLY A 58 -3.72 -8.98 -20.76
C GLY A 58 -3.78 -8.14 -22.04
N GLY A 59 -3.45 -8.67 -23.22
CA GLY A 59 -3.83 -8.06 -24.50
C GLY A 59 -2.80 -8.01 -25.61
N GLY A 60 -1.61 -8.60 -25.45
CA GLY A 60 -0.62 -8.79 -26.52
C GLY A 60 -0.82 -10.09 -27.31
N ASP A 61 -0.50 -10.05 -28.60
CA ASP A 61 -0.92 -11.06 -29.60
C ASP A 61 0.01 -12.30 -29.73
N ARG A 62 0.85 -12.65 -28.74
CA ARG A 62 1.94 -13.66 -28.96
C ARG A 62 2.25 -14.63 -27.81
N ASN A 63 1.30 -14.91 -26.91
CA ASN A 63 1.52 -15.86 -25.82
C ASN A 63 1.21 -17.32 -26.21
N PHE A 64 1.94 -17.85 -27.20
CA PHE A 64 1.64 -19.16 -27.80
C PHE A 64 1.67 -20.33 -26.81
N ASP A 65 2.44 -20.26 -25.73
CA ASP A 65 2.49 -21.34 -24.73
C ASP A 65 1.26 -21.34 -23.81
N ALA A 66 0.70 -20.17 -23.49
CA ALA A 66 -0.58 -20.06 -22.81
C ALA A 66 -1.73 -20.53 -23.72
N LEU A 67 -1.68 -20.18 -25.01
CA LEU A 67 -2.65 -20.64 -26.01
C LEU A 67 -2.57 -22.17 -26.20
N ARG A 68 -1.37 -22.76 -26.30
CA ARG A 68 -1.17 -24.22 -26.33
C ARG A 68 -1.70 -24.92 -25.08
N TRP A 69 -1.50 -24.35 -23.89
CA TRP A 69 -2.11 -24.86 -22.65
C TRP A 69 -3.64 -24.86 -22.76
N PHE A 70 -4.23 -23.78 -23.27
CA PHE A 70 -5.68 -23.65 -23.43
C PHE A 70 -6.28 -24.60 -24.48
N LEU A 71 -5.63 -24.78 -25.63
CA LEU A 71 -6.07 -25.79 -26.63
C LEU A 71 -6.01 -27.21 -26.06
N LYS A 72 -4.97 -27.53 -25.26
CA LYS A 72 -4.87 -28.80 -24.55
C LYS A 72 -6.00 -28.99 -23.53
N LYS A 73 -6.44 -27.92 -22.85
CA LYS A 73 -7.64 -27.94 -21.98
C LYS A 73 -8.91 -28.23 -22.78
N ALA A 74 -9.02 -27.71 -24.00
CA ALA A 74 -10.11 -28.00 -24.94
C ALA A 74 -9.95 -29.37 -25.64
N GLY A 75 -9.18 -30.30 -25.08
CA GLY A 75 -8.95 -31.64 -25.64
C GLY A 75 -8.36 -31.65 -27.05
N ASN A 76 -7.75 -30.54 -27.50
CA ASN A 76 -7.36 -30.31 -28.90
C ASN A 76 -8.50 -30.48 -29.92
N GLY A 77 -9.76 -30.34 -29.50
CA GLY A 77 -10.95 -30.51 -30.35
C GLY A 77 -11.44 -29.24 -31.05
N HIS A 78 -12.65 -28.79 -30.70
CA HIS A 78 -13.32 -27.70 -31.38
C HIS A 78 -13.28 -26.40 -30.57
N LEU A 79 -12.57 -25.39 -31.08
CA LEU A 79 -12.53 -24.05 -30.49
C LEU A 79 -13.57 -23.13 -31.13
N VAL A 80 -14.40 -22.46 -30.33
CA VAL A 80 -15.23 -21.33 -30.79
C VAL A 80 -14.60 -20.01 -30.34
N VAL A 81 -14.35 -19.11 -31.29
CA VAL A 81 -13.81 -17.77 -31.06
C VAL A 81 -14.93 -16.74 -31.24
N LEU A 82 -15.16 -15.91 -30.24
CA LEU A 82 -16.18 -14.86 -30.26
C LEU A 82 -15.50 -13.48 -30.39
N ARG A 83 -15.99 -12.66 -31.33
CA ARG A 83 -15.48 -11.29 -31.59
C ARG A 83 -16.61 -10.28 -31.74
N ALA A 84 -16.42 -9.06 -31.24
CA ALA A 84 -17.32 -7.90 -31.49
C ALA A 84 -16.78 -6.91 -32.54
N SER A 85 -15.57 -7.16 -33.06
CA SER A 85 -14.88 -6.38 -34.07
C SER A 85 -13.76 -7.20 -34.76
N GLN A 86 -13.21 -6.68 -35.86
CA GLN A 86 -12.13 -7.30 -36.66
C GLN A 86 -12.54 -8.62 -37.35
N GLY A 87 -11.62 -9.24 -38.10
CA GLY A 87 -11.89 -10.31 -39.06
C GLY A 87 -11.58 -11.72 -38.55
N ASN A 88 -10.95 -12.53 -39.41
CA ASN A 88 -10.64 -13.94 -39.16
C ASN A 88 -9.21 -14.18 -38.64
N GLU A 89 -8.46 -13.13 -38.30
CA GLU A 89 -7.01 -13.20 -38.05
C GLU A 89 -6.69 -14.14 -36.87
N VAL A 90 -7.43 -14.01 -35.77
CA VAL A 90 -7.31 -14.87 -34.58
C VAL A 90 -7.62 -16.35 -34.87
N ALA A 91 -8.49 -16.63 -35.86
CA ALA A 91 -8.82 -18.00 -36.24
C ALA A 91 -7.63 -18.70 -36.93
N GLU A 92 -6.95 -17.95 -37.80
CA GLU A 92 -5.76 -18.40 -38.50
C GLU A 92 -4.61 -18.61 -37.51
N GLU A 93 -4.43 -17.71 -36.54
CA GLU A 93 -3.43 -17.84 -35.47
C GLU A 93 -3.62 -19.15 -34.68
N PHE A 94 -4.83 -19.39 -34.13
CA PHE A 94 -5.11 -20.62 -33.38
C PHE A 94 -4.91 -21.90 -34.19
N TYR A 95 -5.31 -21.89 -35.47
CA TYR A 95 -5.26 -23.11 -36.30
C TYR A 95 -3.88 -23.36 -36.94
N ARG A 96 -3.18 -22.31 -37.40
CA ARG A 96 -1.91 -22.43 -38.13
C ARG A 96 -0.67 -22.17 -37.26
N ASP A 97 -0.70 -21.13 -36.43
CA ASP A 97 0.50 -20.65 -35.72
C ASP A 97 0.66 -21.32 -34.35
N VAL A 98 -0.43 -21.45 -33.60
CA VAL A 98 -0.47 -22.23 -32.35
C VAL A 98 -0.52 -23.74 -32.67
N GLY A 99 -1.45 -24.11 -33.55
CA GLY A 99 -1.57 -25.45 -34.13
C GLY A 99 -2.17 -26.53 -33.22
N GLY A 100 -2.49 -27.68 -33.81
CA GLY A 100 -2.89 -28.89 -33.09
C GLY A 100 -4.35 -28.98 -32.65
N ILE A 101 -5.21 -28.05 -33.07
CA ILE A 101 -6.67 -28.01 -32.81
C ILE A 101 -7.45 -28.63 -33.98
N ALA A 102 -8.52 -29.40 -33.73
CA ALA A 102 -9.29 -30.07 -34.79
C ALA A 102 -10.10 -29.11 -35.67
N SER A 103 -10.67 -28.06 -35.07
CA SER A 103 -11.25 -26.94 -35.81
C SER A 103 -11.32 -25.66 -34.99
N VAL A 104 -11.23 -24.51 -35.66
CA VAL A 104 -11.55 -23.19 -35.10
C VAL A 104 -12.73 -22.59 -35.85
N GLU A 105 -13.75 -22.16 -35.11
CA GLU A 105 -14.92 -21.49 -35.64
C GLU A 105 -15.05 -20.09 -35.03
N THR A 106 -15.05 -19.05 -35.86
CA THR A 106 -15.09 -17.65 -35.42
C THR A 106 -16.38 -16.97 -35.80
N PHE A 107 -17.05 -16.37 -34.81
CA PHE A 107 -18.22 -15.52 -35.00
C PHE A 107 -17.90 -14.06 -34.69
N VAL A 108 -18.12 -13.18 -35.67
CA VAL A 108 -17.99 -11.72 -35.52
C VAL A 108 -19.39 -11.12 -35.44
N PHE A 109 -19.79 -10.68 -34.25
CA PHE A 109 -21.08 -10.07 -33.98
C PHE A 109 -21.09 -8.62 -34.46
N SER A 110 -22.09 -8.24 -35.28
CA SER A 110 -22.34 -6.84 -35.65
C SER A 110 -23.57 -6.22 -34.98
N GLY A 111 -24.30 -7.00 -34.17
CA GLY A 111 -25.44 -6.52 -33.38
C GLY A 111 -26.04 -7.59 -32.46
N PRO A 112 -26.97 -7.21 -31.57
CA PRO A 112 -27.58 -8.11 -30.57
C PRO A 112 -28.49 -9.19 -31.17
N GLY A 113 -28.99 -8.99 -32.40
CA GLY A 113 -29.86 -9.97 -33.08
C GLY A 113 -29.20 -11.35 -33.25
N SER A 114 -27.89 -11.36 -33.54
CA SER A 114 -27.10 -12.59 -33.70
C SER A 114 -26.97 -13.43 -32.44
N SER A 115 -27.18 -12.85 -31.25
CA SER A 115 -27.15 -13.58 -29.98
C SER A 115 -28.33 -14.54 -29.78
N ASN A 116 -29.25 -14.59 -30.75
CA ASN A 116 -30.36 -15.53 -30.83
C ASN A 116 -30.23 -16.50 -32.03
N ASP A 117 -29.15 -16.44 -32.83
CA ASP A 117 -29.01 -17.31 -34.00
C ASP A 117 -28.79 -18.78 -33.58
N PRO A 118 -29.68 -19.72 -33.97
CA PRO A 118 -29.56 -21.13 -33.60
C PRO A 118 -28.23 -21.79 -33.99
N LYS A 119 -27.52 -21.29 -35.01
CA LYS A 119 -26.22 -21.80 -35.44
C LYS A 119 -25.11 -21.41 -34.47
N ILE A 120 -25.12 -20.17 -33.98
CA ILE A 120 -24.19 -19.72 -32.94
C ILE A 120 -24.40 -20.55 -31.68
N LEU A 121 -25.65 -20.73 -31.26
CA LEU A 121 -25.99 -21.52 -30.07
C LEU A 121 -25.62 -23.01 -30.22
N ALA A 122 -25.81 -23.61 -31.39
CA ALA A 122 -25.39 -24.99 -31.68
C ALA A 122 -23.86 -25.14 -31.64
N SER A 123 -23.11 -24.21 -32.23
CA SER A 123 -21.65 -24.20 -32.18
C SER A 123 -21.12 -24.01 -30.76
N LEU A 124 -21.70 -23.09 -29.97
CA LEU A 124 -21.35 -22.89 -28.56
C LEU A 124 -21.61 -24.14 -27.71
N ALA A 125 -22.71 -24.85 -27.95
CA ALA A 125 -23.01 -26.10 -27.24
C ALA A 125 -22.02 -27.23 -27.60
N LYS A 126 -21.59 -27.30 -28.88
CA LYS A 126 -20.61 -28.29 -29.36
C LYS A 126 -19.17 -27.97 -28.93
N ALA A 127 -18.82 -26.70 -28.76
CA ALA A 127 -17.46 -26.23 -28.48
C ALA A 127 -16.77 -27.02 -27.35
N ASP A 128 -15.53 -27.45 -27.57
CA ASP A 128 -14.69 -28.03 -26.53
C ASP A 128 -13.94 -26.95 -25.74
N GLY A 129 -13.75 -25.77 -26.32
CA GLY A 129 -13.27 -24.56 -25.65
C GLY A 129 -13.86 -23.31 -26.28
N ILE A 130 -13.98 -22.23 -25.50
CA ILE A 130 -14.48 -20.93 -25.98
C ILE A 130 -13.46 -19.84 -25.67
N PHE A 131 -13.09 -19.06 -26.69
CA PHE A 131 -12.15 -17.94 -26.54
C PHE A 131 -12.79 -16.62 -26.97
N ILE A 132 -12.68 -15.58 -26.14
CA ILE A 132 -13.21 -14.25 -26.43
C ILE A 132 -12.06 -13.33 -26.83
N ALA A 133 -12.08 -12.85 -28.07
CA ALA A 133 -10.99 -12.05 -28.61
C ALA A 133 -11.00 -10.61 -28.08
N GLY A 134 -9.89 -9.89 -28.31
CA GLY A 134 -9.86 -8.44 -28.17
C GLY A 134 -10.84 -7.73 -29.11
N GLY A 135 -11.18 -6.49 -28.77
CA GLY A 135 -12.14 -5.68 -29.52
C GLY A 135 -12.77 -4.61 -28.63
N ASP A 136 -14.04 -4.32 -28.92
CA ASP A 136 -14.88 -3.38 -28.18
C ASP A 136 -15.62 -4.13 -27.04
N GLN A 137 -15.25 -3.83 -25.80
CA GLN A 137 -15.80 -4.44 -24.59
C GLN A 137 -17.28 -4.08 -24.36
N ALA A 138 -17.70 -2.86 -24.70
CA ALA A 138 -19.08 -2.41 -24.52
C ALA A 138 -20.03 -3.17 -25.44
N ARG A 139 -19.59 -3.51 -26.65
CA ARG A 139 -20.35 -4.39 -27.56
C ARG A 139 -20.59 -5.78 -26.99
N TYR A 140 -19.61 -6.41 -26.34
CA TYR A 140 -19.83 -7.73 -25.74
C TYR A 140 -20.94 -7.68 -24.68
N VAL A 141 -20.92 -6.67 -23.80
CA VAL A 141 -21.97 -6.46 -22.80
C VAL A 141 -23.32 -6.21 -23.49
N ARG A 142 -23.40 -5.21 -24.39
CA ARG A 142 -24.63 -4.81 -25.08
C ARG A 142 -25.22 -5.89 -25.99
N PHE A 143 -24.40 -6.79 -26.52
CA PHE A 143 -24.85 -7.84 -27.44
C PHE A 143 -25.21 -9.15 -26.71
N TRP A 144 -24.56 -9.48 -25.59
CA TRP A 144 -24.72 -10.80 -24.97
C TRP A 144 -25.49 -10.79 -23.63
N LYS A 145 -25.46 -9.69 -22.85
CA LYS A 145 -26.10 -9.65 -21.53
C LYS A 145 -27.60 -9.91 -21.64
N GLY A 146 -28.11 -10.87 -20.88
CA GLY A 146 -29.53 -11.27 -20.92
C GLY A 146 -29.97 -12.01 -22.21
N THR A 147 -29.05 -12.52 -23.02
CA THR A 147 -29.36 -13.24 -24.27
C THR A 147 -29.05 -14.75 -24.19
N PRO A 148 -29.56 -15.57 -25.13
CA PRO A 148 -29.22 -16.99 -25.21
C PRO A 148 -27.72 -17.30 -25.34
N VAL A 149 -26.91 -16.38 -25.89
CA VAL A 149 -25.44 -16.56 -25.92
C VAL A 149 -24.83 -16.55 -24.51
N ALA A 150 -25.23 -15.64 -23.62
CA ALA A 150 -24.75 -15.65 -22.24
C ALA A 150 -25.17 -16.94 -21.51
N VAL A 151 -26.41 -17.39 -21.71
CA VAL A 151 -26.91 -18.67 -21.16
C VAL A 151 -26.08 -19.86 -21.67
N ALA A 152 -25.67 -19.85 -22.94
CA ALA A 152 -24.82 -20.89 -23.54
C ALA A 152 -23.37 -20.84 -23.01
N LEU A 153 -22.81 -19.65 -22.77
CA LEU A 153 -21.49 -19.48 -22.15
C LEU A 153 -21.46 -20.01 -20.71
N ASP A 154 -22.48 -19.69 -19.91
CA ASP A 154 -22.63 -20.25 -18.56
C ASP A 154 -22.88 -21.77 -18.60
N ALA A 155 -23.55 -22.29 -19.63
CA ALA A 155 -23.74 -23.74 -19.80
C ALA A 155 -22.42 -24.45 -20.15
N HIS A 156 -21.57 -23.83 -20.97
CA HIS A 156 -20.22 -24.32 -21.28
C HIS A 156 -19.33 -24.39 -20.03
N LEU A 157 -19.36 -23.35 -19.19
CA LEU A 157 -18.69 -23.31 -17.89
C LEU A 157 -19.19 -24.42 -16.95
N ARG A 158 -20.51 -24.57 -16.79
CA ARG A 158 -21.11 -25.63 -15.96
C ARG A 158 -20.81 -27.05 -16.48
N ALA A 159 -20.52 -27.21 -17.77
CA ALA A 159 -20.08 -28.48 -18.35
C ALA A 159 -18.60 -28.82 -18.05
N GLY A 160 -17.89 -27.99 -17.26
CA GLY A 160 -16.49 -28.20 -16.93
C GLY A 160 -15.54 -27.96 -18.10
N LYS A 161 -15.96 -27.18 -19.09
CA LYS A 161 -15.16 -26.86 -20.29
C LYS A 161 -14.40 -25.54 -20.11
N PRO A 162 -13.23 -25.38 -20.75
CA PRO A 162 -12.40 -24.20 -20.57
C PRO A 162 -12.94 -22.96 -21.32
N ILE A 163 -12.75 -21.80 -20.71
CA ILE A 163 -13.03 -20.48 -21.32
C ILE A 163 -11.80 -19.58 -21.20
N GLY A 164 -11.58 -18.71 -22.16
CA GLY A 164 -10.50 -17.74 -22.10
C GLY A 164 -10.80 -16.45 -22.83
N GLY A 165 -9.97 -15.45 -22.63
CA GLY A 165 -10.05 -14.23 -23.41
C GLY A 165 -8.79 -13.38 -23.35
N THR A 166 -8.68 -12.46 -24.32
CA THR A 166 -7.58 -11.49 -24.41
C THR A 166 -8.11 -10.07 -24.49
N SER A 167 -7.41 -9.11 -23.87
CA SER A 167 -7.78 -7.68 -23.93
C SER A 167 -9.24 -7.49 -23.45
N ALA A 168 -10.12 -6.89 -24.25
CA ALA A 168 -11.55 -6.80 -23.98
C ALA A 168 -12.22 -8.14 -23.59
N GLY A 169 -11.77 -9.26 -24.16
CA GLY A 169 -12.29 -10.59 -23.82
C GLY A 169 -11.87 -11.09 -22.44
N LEU A 170 -10.73 -10.64 -21.89
CA LEU A 170 -10.39 -10.84 -20.47
C LEU A 170 -11.26 -9.92 -19.60
N ALA A 171 -11.33 -8.63 -19.95
CA ALA A 171 -11.95 -7.59 -19.12
C ALA A 171 -13.41 -7.90 -18.73
N ILE A 172 -14.14 -8.63 -19.58
CA ILE A 172 -15.55 -9.02 -19.37
C ILE A 172 -15.75 -10.35 -18.61
N LEU A 173 -14.69 -11.05 -18.19
CA LEU A 173 -14.81 -12.34 -17.48
C LEU A 173 -14.93 -12.21 -15.95
N GLY A 174 -14.53 -11.07 -15.37
CA GLY A 174 -14.71 -10.81 -13.93
C GLY A 174 -16.20 -10.73 -13.54
N GLU A 175 -16.53 -11.11 -12.29
CA GLU A 175 -17.89 -10.94 -11.74
C GLU A 175 -18.31 -9.46 -11.72
N TYR A 176 -17.32 -8.57 -11.53
CA TYR A 176 -17.45 -7.12 -11.58
C TYR A 176 -16.63 -6.59 -12.76
N LEU A 177 -17.19 -6.65 -13.96
CA LEU A 177 -16.46 -6.31 -15.18
C LEU A 177 -16.51 -4.80 -15.46
N TYR A 178 -15.41 -4.25 -15.97
CA TYR A 178 -15.42 -2.91 -16.57
C TYR A 178 -15.97 -3.00 -18.00
N GLY A 179 -17.09 -2.31 -18.27
CA GLY A 179 -17.81 -2.41 -19.53
C GLY A 179 -17.43 -1.36 -20.59
N ALA A 180 -16.77 -0.25 -20.20
CA ALA A 180 -16.56 0.93 -21.06
C ALA A 180 -17.85 1.39 -21.78
N MET A 181 -18.97 1.36 -21.06
CA MET A 181 -20.32 1.55 -21.62
C MET A 181 -20.59 2.96 -22.17
N ASP A 182 -19.67 3.88 -21.92
CA ASP A 182 -19.53 5.25 -22.44
C ASP A 182 -18.74 5.32 -23.77
N ASP A 183 -18.43 4.17 -24.39
CA ASP A 183 -17.66 4.01 -25.64
C ASP A 183 -16.20 4.54 -25.56
N GLY A 184 -15.67 4.70 -24.35
CA GLY A 184 -14.30 5.15 -24.07
C GLY A 184 -13.63 4.39 -22.92
N SER A 185 -12.31 4.22 -22.99
CA SER A 185 -11.54 3.71 -21.84
C SER A 185 -11.10 4.87 -20.95
N ILE A 186 -11.59 4.88 -19.71
CA ILE A 186 -11.06 5.74 -18.64
C ILE A 186 -9.57 5.39 -18.34
N ARG A 187 -8.79 6.30 -17.77
CA ARG A 187 -7.43 6.04 -17.26
C ARG A 187 -7.38 6.33 -15.76
N SER A 188 -6.24 6.08 -15.12
CA SER A 188 -6.09 6.23 -13.67
C SER A 188 -6.40 7.65 -13.16
N PRO A 189 -5.92 8.77 -13.76
CA PRO A 189 -6.23 10.10 -13.25
C PRO A 189 -7.72 10.43 -13.25
N GLU A 190 -8.46 10.07 -14.29
CA GLU A 190 -9.90 10.32 -14.37
C GLU A 190 -10.69 9.40 -13.41
N ALA A 191 -10.29 8.13 -13.31
CA ALA A 191 -10.94 7.16 -12.41
C ALA A 191 -10.69 7.47 -10.91
N LEU A 192 -9.50 7.99 -10.57
CA LEU A 192 -9.16 8.44 -9.22
C LEU A 192 -9.85 9.77 -8.85
N ALA A 193 -10.26 10.58 -9.84
CA ALA A 193 -10.93 11.87 -9.60
C ALA A 193 -12.43 11.76 -9.29
N ASP A 194 -13.12 10.74 -9.83
CA ASP A 194 -14.50 10.39 -9.47
C ASP A 194 -14.74 8.87 -9.60
N PRO A 195 -14.34 8.06 -8.60
CA PRO A 195 -14.42 6.60 -8.66
C PRO A 195 -15.86 6.08 -8.70
N LEU A 196 -16.83 6.91 -8.29
CA LEU A 196 -18.26 6.59 -8.36
C LEU A 196 -18.97 7.23 -9.56
N GLY A 197 -18.24 7.97 -10.40
CA GLY A 197 -18.76 8.64 -11.58
C GLY A 197 -19.29 7.71 -12.67
N ALA A 198 -19.94 8.30 -13.67
CA ALA A 198 -20.59 7.57 -14.76
C ALA A 198 -19.61 6.87 -15.72
N ALA A 199 -18.37 7.36 -15.84
CA ALA A 199 -17.32 6.75 -16.68
C ALA A 199 -16.69 5.49 -16.04
N VAL A 200 -16.88 5.27 -14.73
CA VAL A 200 -16.48 4.03 -14.04
C VAL A 200 -17.59 2.99 -14.19
N THR A 201 -17.71 2.49 -15.42
CA THR A 201 -18.80 1.61 -15.89
C THR A 201 -18.60 0.15 -15.45
N ILE A 202 -18.69 -0.11 -14.16
CA ILE A 202 -18.69 -1.47 -13.60
C ILE A 202 -20.08 -2.11 -13.75
N GLU A 203 -20.10 -3.25 -14.43
CA GLU A 203 -21.28 -4.08 -14.68
C GLU A 203 -21.21 -5.37 -13.85
N GLN A 204 -22.37 -5.93 -13.52
CA GLN A 204 -22.55 -7.19 -12.79
C GLN A 204 -23.48 -8.13 -13.59
N ASP A 205 -23.61 -9.40 -13.19
CA ASP A 205 -24.55 -10.38 -13.75
C ASP A 205 -24.47 -10.47 -15.30
N PHE A 206 -23.32 -10.97 -15.77
CA PHE A 206 -23.00 -11.10 -17.19
C PHE A 206 -22.53 -12.51 -17.55
N LEU A 207 -21.52 -13.03 -16.83
CA LEU A 207 -20.99 -14.38 -16.96
C LEU A 207 -20.62 -14.93 -15.58
N HIS A 208 -20.90 -16.20 -15.33
CA HIS A 208 -20.76 -16.83 -14.02
C HIS A 208 -19.53 -17.75 -13.96
N VAL A 209 -18.34 -17.14 -13.87
CA VAL A 209 -17.06 -17.85 -13.73
C VAL A 209 -16.74 -18.04 -12.25
N ASP A 210 -16.89 -19.26 -11.71
CA ASP A 210 -16.66 -19.56 -10.27
C ASP A 210 -15.30 -19.07 -9.75
N ARG A 211 -14.25 -19.18 -10.57
CA ARG A 211 -12.89 -18.74 -10.24
C ARG A 211 -12.70 -17.22 -10.27
N LEU A 212 -13.67 -16.44 -10.75
CA LEU A 212 -13.65 -14.97 -10.75
C LEU A 212 -14.72 -14.34 -9.85
N LYS A 213 -15.34 -15.15 -8.97
CA LYS A 213 -16.26 -14.66 -7.95
C LYS A 213 -15.55 -13.70 -6.99
N GLY A 214 -16.08 -12.50 -6.82
CA GLY A 214 -15.52 -11.41 -6.02
C GLY A 214 -14.37 -10.67 -6.70
N ILE A 215 -14.13 -10.88 -8.00
CA ILE A 215 -12.97 -10.34 -8.73
C ILE A 215 -13.41 -9.34 -9.81
N VAL A 216 -12.78 -8.16 -9.78
CA VAL A 216 -12.72 -7.15 -10.83
C VAL A 216 -11.51 -7.44 -11.71
N THR A 217 -11.67 -7.44 -13.04
CA THR A 217 -10.58 -7.73 -13.99
C THR A 217 -10.17 -6.51 -14.85
N ASP A 218 -8.87 -6.34 -15.09
CA ASP A 218 -8.31 -5.32 -16.00
C ASP A 218 -7.14 -5.87 -16.85
N THR A 219 -6.79 -5.16 -17.92
CA THR A 219 -5.93 -5.59 -19.06
C THR A 219 -4.97 -4.49 -19.48
N HIS A 220 -3.93 -4.75 -20.28
CA HIS A 220 -2.91 -3.75 -20.70
C HIS A 220 -2.40 -2.89 -19.54
N PHE A 221 -1.96 -3.55 -18.47
CA PHE A 221 -1.88 -2.97 -17.13
C PHE A 221 -0.72 -1.99 -16.95
N LYS A 222 0.48 -2.32 -17.48
CA LYS A 222 1.70 -1.53 -17.30
C LYS A 222 1.79 -0.39 -18.31
N GLU A 223 1.65 -0.67 -19.61
CA GLU A 223 1.69 0.34 -20.69
C GLU A 223 0.73 1.51 -20.48
N ARG A 224 -0.38 1.32 -19.76
CA ARG A 224 -1.43 2.34 -19.57
C ARG A 224 -1.62 2.81 -18.13
N ASP A 225 -0.60 2.60 -17.27
CA ASP A 225 -0.58 3.03 -15.87
C ASP A 225 -1.92 2.74 -15.17
N ARG A 226 -2.32 1.47 -15.11
CA ARG A 226 -3.70 1.10 -14.75
C ARG A 226 -3.97 0.93 -13.26
N LEU A 227 -2.94 0.98 -12.41
CA LEU A 227 -3.06 0.66 -10.99
C LEU A 227 -4.12 1.53 -10.27
N GLY A 228 -4.09 2.85 -10.50
CA GLY A 228 -5.07 3.77 -9.93
C GLY A 228 -6.51 3.52 -10.41
N ARG A 229 -6.70 3.17 -11.69
CA ARG A 229 -8.03 2.80 -12.22
C ARG A 229 -8.56 1.54 -11.55
N LEU A 230 -7.72 0.54 -11.34
CA LEU A 230 -8.15 -0.72 -10.72
C LEU A 230 -8.57 -0.50 -9.26
N PHE A 231 -7.93 0.42 -8.54
CA PHE A 231 -8.37 0.83 -7.20
C PHE A 231 -9.77 1.45 -7.24
N ALA A 232 -10.01 2.37 -8.18
CA ALA A 232 -11.33 2.98 -8.38
C ALA A 232 -12.39 1.94 -8.80
N PHE A 233 -12.04 0.97 -9.64
CA PHE A 233 -12.94 -0.11 -10.07
C PHE A 233 -13.33 -1.02 -8.89
N VAL A 234 -12.37 -1.42 -8.04
CA VAL A 234 -12.66 -2.17 -6.81
C VAL A 234 -13.52 -1.34 -5.85
N ALA A 235 -13.22 -0.06 -5.66
CA ALA A 235 -14.02 0.81 -4.79
C ALA A 235 -15.46 1.01 -5.30
N LYS A 236 -15.66 1.11 -6.62
CA LYS A 236 -16.99 1.12 -7.26
C LYS A 236 -17.70 -0.21 -7.04
N ALA A 237 -17.03 -1.34 -7.27
CA ALA A 237 -17.59 -2.67 -7.07
C ALA A 237 -18.02 -2.91 -5.62
N GLU A 238 -17.21 -2.54 -4.64
CA GLU A 238 -17.57 -2.64 -3.21
C GLU A 238 -18.77 -1.74 -2.87
N THR A 239 -18.83 -0.53 -3.44
CA THR A 239 -19.97 0.38 -3.27
C THR A 239 -21.27 -0.19 -3.85
N LEU A 240 -21.21 -0.90 -5.00
CA LEU A 240 -22.35 -1.60 -5.59
C LEU A 240 -22.76 -2.85 -4.78
N THR A 241 -21.80 -3.52 -4.15
CA THR A 241 -22.03 -4.75 -3.36
C THR A 241 -22.50 -4.45 -1.93
N GLY A 242 -22.22 -3.26 -1.40
CA GLY A 242 -22.54 -2.87 -0.03
C GLY A 242 -21.47 -3.36 0.96
N THR A 243 -21.74 -4.46 1.65
CA THR A 243 -20.80 -5.08 2.61
C THR A 243 -20.57 -6.53 2.22
N PRO A 244 -19.55 -6.82 1.40
CA PRO A 244 -19.32 -8.17 0.90
C PRO A 244 -18.81 -9.10 2.02
N MET A 245 -19.18 -10.39 1.96
CA MET A 245 -18.75 -11.41 2.93
C MET A 245 -17.24 -11.65 2.97
N ARG A 246 -16.52 -11.23 1.92
CA ARG A 246 -15.06 -11.17 1.83
C ARG A 246 -14.66 -9.91 1.05
N PRO A 247 -13.48 -9.32 1.31
CA PRO A 247 -12.94 -8.25 0.46
C PRO A 247 -12.99 -8.62 -1.03
N LEU A 248 -13.34 -7.66 -1.89
CA LEU A 248 -13.21 -7.86 -3.33
C LEU A 248 -11.74 -7.81 -3.74
N ILE A 249 -11.44 -8.36 -4.92
CA ILE A 249 -10.08 -8.42 -5.47
C ILE A 249 -10.07 -7.72 -6.82
N GLY A 250 -9.09 -6.84 -7.05
CA GLY A 250 -8.74 -6.38 -8.39
C GLY A 250 -7.64 -7.26 -8.97
N LEU A 251 -7.80 -7.75 -10.20
CA LEU A 251 -6.83 -8.54 -10.93
C LEU A 251 -6.49 -7.85 -12.26
N GLY A 252 -5.34 -7.19 -12.32
CA GLY A 252 -4.81 -6.59 -13.55
C GLY A 252 -3.79 -7.51 -14.21
N VAL A 253 -3.96 -7.84 -15.48
CA VAL A 253 -3.00 -8.66 -16.25
C VAL A 253 -2.29 -7.80 -17.30
N ASP A 254 -0.97 -7.95 -17.40
CA ASP A 254 -0.14 -7.20 -18.33
C ASP A 254 -0.37 -7.58 -19.79
N GLU A 255 -0.23 -6.63 -20.72
CA GLU A 255 -0.22 -6.88 -22.17
C GLU A 255 0.74 -8.02 -22.57
N SER A 256 1.91 -8.10 -21.93
CA SER A 256 2.91 -9.13 -22.19
C SER A 256 2.66 -10.47 -21.46
N ALA A 257 1.55 -10.61 -20.73
CA ALA A 257 1.30 -11.74 -19.83
C ALA A 257 -0.06 -12.42 -20.03
N ALA A 258 -0.11 -13.67 -19.55
CA ALA A 258 -1.32 -14.47 -19.49
C ALA A 258 -1.37 -15.29 -18.19
N LEU A 259 -2.45 -15.15 -17.44
CA LEU A 259 -2.73 -15.96 -16.26
C LEU A 259 -3.58 -17.18 -16.70
N ALA A 260 -2.98 -18.35 -16.65
CA ALA A 260 -3.66 -19.64 -16.86
C ALA A 260 -4.04 -20.21 -15.49
N VAL A 261 -5.33 -20.45 -15.25
CA VAL A 261 -5.89 -20.88 -13.98
C VAL A 261 -6.47 -22.29 -14.12
N GLU A 262 -5.99 -23.20 -13.27
CA GLU A 262 -6.36 -24.61 -13.23
C GLU A 262 -7.72 -24.83 -12.56
N ALA A 263 -8.25 -26.05 -12.68
CA ALA A 263 -9.57 -26.42 -12.16
C ALA A 263 -9.69 -26.27 -10.63
N ASP A 264 -8.59 -26.39 -9.89
CA ASP A 264 -8.51 -26.20 -8.43
C ASP A 264 -8.36 -24.72 -8.00
N GLY A 265 -8.13 -23.83 -8.96
CA GLY A 265 -7.93 -22.39 -8.74
C GLY A 265 -6.48 -21.95 -8.64
N SER A 266 -5.51 -22.88 -8.64
CA SER A 266 -4.08 -22.54 -8.75
C SER A 266 -3.78 -21.97 -10.15
N SER A 267 -2.76 -21.10 -10.26
CA SER A 267 -2.44 -20.42 -11.52
C SER A 267 -0.98 -20.54 -11.94
N ARG A 268 -0.74 -20.30 -13.23
CA ARG A 268 0.59 -20.01 -13.80
C ARG A 268 0.55 -18.72 -14.62
N ILE A 269 1.56 -17.87 -14.45
CA ILE A 269 1.85 -16.79 -15.41
C ILE A 269 2.69 -17.34 -16.55
N TYR A 270 2.24 -17.11 -17.77
CA TYR A 270 3.06 -17.14 -18.97
C TYR A 270 3.35 -15.69 -19.37
N ALA A 271 4.61 -15.32 -19.61
CA ALA A 271 4.99 -13.97 -20.01
C ALA A 271 5.91 -14.00 -21.24
N THR A 272 5.72 -13.05 -22.15
CA THR A 272 6.58 -12.84 -23.33
C THR A 272 7.68 -11.81 -23.08
N ASP A 273 7.62 -11.10 -21.95
CA ASP A 273 8.63 -10.15 -21.46
C ASP A 273 9.07 -10.57 -20.04
N PRO A 274 10.36 -10.47 -19.66
CA PRO A 274 10.84 -10.82 -18.31
C PRO A 274 10.18 -10.02 -17.17
N ALA A 275 9.67 -8.82 -17.45
CA ALA A 275 8.94 -7.96 -16.52
C ALA A 275 7.42 -7.99 -16.76
N GLY A 276 6.92 -8.98 -17.51
CA GLY A 276 5.50 -9.25 -17.70
C GLY A 276 4.90 -10.06 -16.55
N GLY A 277 3.67 -9.72 -16.14
CA GLY A 277 3.02 -10.36 -15.00
C GLY A 277 1.57 -9.94 -14.76
N ALA A 278 1.17 -9.99 -13.50
CA ALA A 278 -0.14 -9.53 -13.05
C ALA A 278 -0.04 -8.82 -11.69
N TRP A 279 -1.05 -8.03 -11.36
CA TRP A 279 -1.19 -7.31 -10.11
C TRP A 279 -2.48 -7.75 -9.43
N LEU A 280 -2.36 -8.14 -8.16
CA LEU A 280 -3.51 -8.41 -7.29
C LEU A 280 -3.66 -7.25 -6.30
N VAL A 281 -4.77 -6.53 -6.42
CA VAL A 281 -5.20 -5.45 -5.53
C VAL A 281 -6.19 -6.02 -4.52
N ARG A 282 -5.94 -5.82 -3.23
CA ARG A 282 -6.86 -6.23 -2.17
C ARG A 282 -7.82 -5.08 -1.83
N GLY A 283 -9.12 -5.33 -1.98
CA GLY A 283 -10.19 -4.45 -1.49
C GLY A 283 -10.42 -4.61 0.02
N GLY A 284 -11.66 -4.41 0.45
CA GLY A 284 -12.06 -4.33 1.85
C GLY A 284 -11.88 -2.91 2.38
N PHE A 285 -12.15 -1.90 1.54
CA PHE A 285 -11.84 -0.51 1.87
C PHE A 285 -12.75 0.00 3.00
N PRO A 286 -12.20 0.43 4.15
CA PRO A 286 -13.01 0.85 5.30
C PRO A 286 -13.68 2.21 5.08
N ASP A 287 -13.05 3.05 4.27
CA ASP A 287 -13.51 4.41 3.97
C ASP A 287 -14.55 4.37 2.83
N LYS A 288 -15.78 4.79 3.13
CA LYS A 288 -16.85 4.88 2.12
C LYS A 288 -16.57 6.02 1.13
N GLN A 289 -16.62 5.70 -0.16
CA GLN A 289 -16.46 6.68 -1.23
C GLN A 289 -17.77 7.45 -1.48
N ALA A 290 -17.65 8.64 -2.08
CA ALA A 290 -18.78 9.53 -2.35
C ALA A 290 -18.78 10.02 -3.81
N THR A 291 -19.96 10.13 -4.41
CA THR A 291 -20.12 10.56 -5.81
C THR A 291 -19.59 11.97 -6.02
N GLY A 292 -18.80 12.19 -7.08
CA GLY A 292 -18.20 13.49 -7.37
C GLY A 292 -17.12 13.92 -6.39
N LYS A 293 -16.53 12.97 -5.64
CA LYS A 293 -15.36 13.19 -4.78
C LYS A 293 -14.19 12.32 -5.25
N PRO A 294 -12.96 12.85 -5.28
CA PRO A 294 -11.78 12.04 -5.56
C PRO A 294 -11.64 10.87 -4.58
N LEU A 295 -11.09 9.77 -5.08
CA LEU A 295 -10.86 8.55 -4.32
C LEU A 295 -9.96 8.86 -3.11
N GLY A 296 -10.40 8.41 -1.93
CA GLY A 296 -9.66 8.49 -0.68
C GLY A 296 -9.50 7.10 -0.07
N LEU A 297 -8.28 6.57 -0.08
CA LEU A 297 -7.95 5.23 0.43
C LEU A 297 -6.69 5.29 1.30
N ARG A 298 -6.83 5.04 2.59
CA ARG A 298 -5.72 5.11 3.55
C ARG A 298 -4.67 4.00 3.40
N ARG A 299 -5.07 2.85 2.87
CA ARG A 299 -4.21 1.68 2.63
C ARG A 299 -4.82 0.80 1.55
N VAL A 300 -4.01 0.39 0.58
CA VAL A 300 -4.32 -0.58 -0.46
C VAL A 300 -3.13 -1.51 -0.62
N ASP A 301 -3.30 -2.78 -0.30
CA ASP A 301 -2.24 -3.78 -0.45
C ASP A 301 -2.24 -4.33 -1.89
N VAL A 302 -1.08 -4.28 -2.54
CA VAL A 302 -0.87 -4.72 -3.92
C VAL A 302 0.23 -5.76 -3.97
N THR A 303 -0.07 -6.91 -4.59
CA THR A 303 0.87 -8.01 -4.76
C THR A 303 1.23 -8.16 -6.24
N GLY A 304 2.53 -8.14 -6.55
CA GLY A 304 3.04 -8.42 -7.88
C GLY A 304 3.20 -9.93 -8.12
N ILE A 305 2.73 -10.40 -9.27
CA ILE A 305 2.69 -11.81 -9.66
C ILE A 305 3.51 -11.97 -10.94
N GLY A 306 4.50 -12.87 -10.94
CA GLY A 306 5.35 -13.17 -12.10
C GLY A 306 5.36 -14.66 -12.44
N ALA A 307 6.24 -15.05 -13.36
CA ALA A 307 6.33 -16.44 -13.86
C ALA A 307 6.61 -17.50 -12.76
N GLY A 308 7.25 -17.11 -11.65
CA GLY A 308 7.50 -17.98 -10.49
C GLY A 308 6.40 -17.98 -9.42
N SER A 309 5.37 -17.15 -9.56
CA SER A 309 4.30 -17.00 -8.57
C SER A 309 3.11 -17.92 -8.86
N VAL A 310 2.39 -18.34 -7.81
CA VAL A 310 1.12 -19.08 -7.94
C VAL A 310 0.01 -18.30 -7.24
N VAL A 311 -1.03 -17.92 -7.97
CA VAL A 311 -2.25 -17.31 -7.42
C VAL A 311 -3.28 -18.41 -7.20
N HIS A 312 -4.00 -18.33 -6.09
CA HIS A 312 -5.13 -19.21 -5.78
C HIS A 312 -6.42 -18.41 -5.85
N LEU A 313 -7.25 -18.73 -6.84
CA LEU A 313 -8.51 -18.04 -7.09
C LEU A 313 -9.72 -18.93 -6.75
N PRO A 314 -10.79 -18.37 -6.16
CA PRO A 314 -11.04 -16.93 -6.00
C PRO A 314 -10.57 -16.32 -4.66
N GLU A 315 -9.69 -16.98 -3.91
CA GLU A 315 -9.25 -16.53 -2.56
C GLU A 315 -8.27 -15.35 -2.59
N GLY A 316 -7.55 -15.15 -3.70
CA GLY A 316 -6.55 -14.10 -3.85
C GLY A 316 -5.30 -14.30 -2.99
N ARG A 317 -4.96 -15.55 -2.67
CA ARG A 317 -3.70 -15.92 -2.01
C ARG A 317 -2.62 -16.06 -3.08
N VAL A 318 -1.43 -15.49 -2.85
CA VAL A 318 -0.29 -15.56 -3.77
C VAL A 318 0.88 -16.24 -3.06
N GLU A 319 1.44 -17.27 -3.69
CA GLU A 319 2.71 -17.90 -3.33
C GLU A 319 3.84 -17.30 -4.18
N ALA A 320 5.03 -17.13 -3.58
CA ALA A 320 6.19 -16.52 -4.20
C ALA A 320 5.89 -15.21 -4.97
N PRO A 321 5.33 -14.18 -4.30
CA PRO A 321 5.08 -12.88 -4.93
C PRO A 321 6.40 -12.22 -5.37
N VAL A 322 6.39 -11.51 -6.50
CA VAL A 322 7.55 -10.75 -7.00
C VAL A 322 7.80 -9.53 -6.13
N PHE A 323 6.74 -8.89 -5.64
CA PHE A 323 6.79 -7.84 -4.63
C PHE A 323 5.47 -7.79 -3.86
N GLN A 324 5.51 -7.15 -2.69
CA GLN A 324 4.32 -6.70 -1.97
C GLN A 324 4.53 -5.22 -1.66
N ARG A 325 3.63 -4.36 -2.17
CA ARG A 325 3.70 -2.90 -2.02
C ARG A 325 2.40 -2.42 -1.37
N THR A 326 2.52 -1.41 -0.52
CA THR A 326 1.37 -0.74 0.09
C THR A 326 1.18 0.60 -0.62
N TYR A 327 -0.05 0.99 -0.92
CA TYR A 327 -0.37 2.29 -1.50
C TYR A 327 -1.40 3.03 -0.65
N ARG A 328 -1.43 4.36 -0.79
CA ARG A 328 -2.53 5.23 -0.36
C ARG A 328 -2.99 6.10 -1.54
N VAL A 329 -4.21 6.57 -1.46
CA VAL A 329 -4.77 7.56 -2.39
C VAL A 329 -5.30 8.73 -1.59
N ASP A 330 -4.65 9.88 -1.72
CA ASP A 330 -5.04 11.12 -1.05
C ASP A 330 -5.62 12.09 -2.08
N ASN A 331 -6.92 12.37 -1.98
CA ASN A 331 -7.64 13.29 -2.88
C ASN A 331 -7.39 12.96 -4.38
N GLY A 332 -7.52 11.68 -4.74
CA GLY A 332 -7.27 11.17 -6.10
C GLY A 332 -5.79 11.05 -6.50
N ARG A 333 -4.83 11.29 -5.59
CA ARG A 333 -3.39 11.12 -5.85
C ARG A 333 -2.86 9.83 -5.24
N LEU A 334 -2.55 8.86 -6.10
CA LEU A 334 -1.90 7.61 -5.74
C LEU A 334 -0.45 7.87 -5.26
N GLN A 335 -0.08 7.26 -4.13
CA GLN A 335 1.27 7.30 -3.56
C GLN A 335 1.61 5.90 -3.02
N GLU A 336 2.83 5.43 -3.25
CA GLU A 336 3.34 4.24 -2.56
C GLU A 336 3.68 4.61 -1.11
N VAL A 337 3.32 3.73 -0.18
CA VAL A 337 3.61 3.86 1.24
C VAL A 337 4.80 2.95 1.52
N ALA A 338 5.91 3.56 1.95
CA ALA A 338 7.11 2.81 2.30
C ALA A 338 6.86 1.86 3.50
N PRO A 339 7.65 0.79 3.65
CA PRO A 339 7.50 -0.16 4.74
C PRO A 339 7.54 0.49 6.13
N MET A 340 6.90 -0.15 7.11
CA MET A 340 6.99 0.30 8.50
C MET A 340 8.45 0.26 8.96
N MET A 341 8.87 1.26 9.73
CA MET A 341 10.25 1.44 10.16
C MET A 341 10.27 2.05 11.56
N LEU A 342 11.16 1.56 12.43
CA LEU A 342 11.44 2.16 13.72
C LEU A 342 12.96 2.26 13.87
N ALA A 343 13.47 3.45 14.17
CA ALA A 343 14.85 3.66 14.58
C ALA A 343 14.88 4.26 16.00
N ILE A 344 15.91 3.92 16.75
CA ILE A 344 16.15 4.42 18.11
C ILE A 344 17.60 4.84 18.32
N HIS A 345 17.81 5.71 19.30
CA HIS A 345 19.12 5.90 19.93
C HIS A 345 19.02 5.82 21.46
N GLY A 346 20.06 5.27 22.06
CA GLY A 346 20.33 5.33 23.51
C GLY A 346 21.36 6.41 23.86
N GLY A 347 21.73 7.24 22.88
CA GLY A 347 22.57 8.41 23.07
C GLY A 347 23.98 8.35 22.47
N ALA A 348 24.46 9.53 22.08
CA ALA A 348 25.80 9.81 21.57
C ALA A 348 26.79 10.17 22.70
N GLY A 349 28.07 10.31 22.35
CA GLY A 349 29.14 10.56 23.32
C GLY A 349 29.65 9.30 24.04
N VAL A 350 29.43 8.11 23.45
CA VAL A 350 29.93 6.85 24.01
C VAL A 350 31.43 6.73 23.71
N GLU A 351 32.26 6.63 24.75
CA GLU A 351 33.70 6.37 24.63
C GLU A 351 34.00 4.91 25.04
N ARG A 352 34.75 4.14 24.23
CA ARG A 352 35.05 2.72 24.50
C ARG A 352 35.71 2.50 25.86
N ARG A 353 36.51 3.47 26.33
CA ARG A 353 37.22 3.42 27.62
C ARG A 353 36.31 3.44 28.87
N ASP A 354 35.08 3.95 28.73
CA ASP A 354 34.13 4.13 29.83
C ASP A 354 33.06 3.00 29.87
N MET A 355 33.18 2.02 28.97
CA MET A 355 32.29 0.87 28.81
C MET A 355 32.97 -0.44 29.23
N THR A 356 32.29 -1.24 30.04
CA THR A 356 32.67 -2.64 30.29
C THR A 356 31.99 -3.57 29.27
N PRO A 357 32.49 -4.81 29.04
CA PRO A 357 31.80 -5.79 28.20
C PRO A 357 30.39 -6.13 28.71
N ASP A 358 30.17 -6.05 30.03
CA ASP A 358 28.85 -6.22 30.63
C ASP A 358 27.92 -5.04 30.30
N ASP A 359 28.39 -3.79 30.47
CA ASP A 359 27.65 -2.59 30.07
C ASP A 359 27.26 -2.62 28.58
N GLU A 360 28.17 -3.05 27.69
CA GLU A 360 27.87 -3.15 26.26
C GLU A 360 26.82 -4.20 25.94
N ARG A 361 26.91 -5.39 26.55
CA ARG A 361 25.93 -6.46 26.37
C ARG A 361 24.55 -6.00 26.85
N ASP A 362 24.48 -5.42 28.05
CA ASP A 362 23.21 -5.10 28.68
C ASP A 362 22.55 -3.90 27.98
N ALA A 363 23.33 -2.90 27.53
CA ALA A 363 22.84 -1.84 26.65
C ALA A 363 22.33 -2.37 25.29
N ARG A 364 23.00 -3.35 24.67
CA ARG A 364 22.51 -3.98 23.42
C ARG A 364 21.19 -4.74 23.65
N ALA A 365 21.06 -5.45 24.76
CA ALA A 365 19.82 -6.14 25.12
C ALA A 365 18.65 -5.16 25.34
N ALA A 366 18.91 -4.02 25.98
CA ALA A 366 17.91 -2.97 26.20
C ALA A 366 17.48 -2.28 24.89
N LEU A 367 18.44 -1.99 23.98
CA LEU A 367 18.13 -1.50 22.62
C LEU A 367 17.27 -2.52 21.84
N GLU A 368 17.59 -3.82 21.92
CA GLU A 368 16.78 -4.87 21.28
C GLU A 368 15.36 -4.91 21.84
N MET A 369 15.21 -4.82 23.17
CA MET A 369 13.90 -4.79 23.82
C MET A 369 13.09 -3.56 23.40
N ALA A 370 13.70 -2.38 23.31
CA ALA A 370 13.05 -1.16 22.85
C ALA A 370 12.56 -1.26 21.40
N LEU A 371 13.43 -1.74 20.49
CA LEU A 371 13.06 -2.01 19.09
C LEU A 371 11.90 -3.00 18.99
N ARG A 372 11.98 -4.14 19.70
CA ARG A 372 10.91 -5.15 19.68
C ARG A 372 9.60 -4.65 20.26
N ARG A 373 9.62 -3.80 21.30
CA ARG A 373 8.41 -3.19 21.87
C ARG A 373 7.76 -2.20 20.91
N GLY A 374 8.51 -1.27 20.33
CA GLY A 374 7.95 -0.31 19.37
C GLY A 374 7.46 -1.02 18.08
N HIS A 375 8.21 -1.99 17.56
CA HIS A 375 7.78 -2.78 16.40
C HIS A 375 6.52 -3.60 16.66
N ALA A 376 6.31 -4.13 17.87
CA ALA A 376 5.07 -4.82 18.22
C ALA A 376 3.82 -3.93 18.07
N GLU A 377 3.94 -2.63 18.37
CA GLU A 377 2.87 -1.66 18.15
C GLU A 377 2.62 -1.42 16.66
N LEU A 378 3.68 -1.21 15.85
CA LEU A 378 3.56 -1.05 14.39
C LEU A 378 2.93 -2.28 13.73
N LYS A 379 3.38 -3.49 14.11
CA LYS A 379 2.86 -4.77 13.63
C LYS A 379 1.41 -5.01 14.04
N ALA A 380 0.95 -4.42 15.13
CA ALA A 380 -0.46 -4.40 15.54
C ALA A 380 -1.31 -3.36 14.80
N GLY A 381 -0.74 -2.63 13.82
CA GLY A 381 -1.44 -1.59 13.06
C GLY A 381 -1.67 -0.28 13.83
N LYS A 382 -0.91 -0.05 14.91
CA LYS A 382 -0.97 1.20 15.69
C LYS A 382 -0.12 2.30 15.05
N SER A 383 -0.22 3.51 15.60
CA SER A 383 0.43 4.69 15.02
C SER A 383 1.94 4.74 15.32
N ALA A 384 2.66 5.55 14.55
CA ALA A 384 4.07 5.85 14.81
C ALA A 384 4.29 6.45 16.21
N VAL A 385 3.31 7.22 16.72
CA VAL A 385 3.33 7.79 18.09
C VAL A 385 3.32 6.67 19.14
N ASP A 386 2.51 5.62 18.94
CA ASP A 386 2.46 4.47 19.85
C ASP A 386 3.80 3.73 19.89
N ALA A 387 4.40 3.47 18.73
CA ALA A 387 5.68 2.79 18.61
C ALA A 387 6.84 3.59 19.24
N VAL A 388 6.91 4.89 18.98
CA VAL A 388 7.89 5.80 19.59
C VAL A 388 7.72 5.84 21.11
N THR A 389 6.49 5.98 21.60
CA THR A 389 6.20 5.98 23.04
C THR A 389 6.65 4.67 23.70
N ALA A 390 6.31 3.52 23.11
CA ALA A 390 6.64 2.20 23.65
C ALA A 390 8.15 1.92 23.65
N ALA A 391 8.86 2.34 22.60
CA ALA A 391 10.31 2.20 22.52
C ALA A 391 11.03 3.08 23.57
N ILE A 392 10.65 4.35 23.70
CA ILE A 392 11.28 5.26 24.67
C ILE A 392 10.96 4.86 26.11
N THR A 393 9.75 4.37 26.40
CA THR A 393 9.40 3.88 27.75
C THR A 393 10.36 2.77 28.22
N VAL A 394 10.77 1.86 27.33
CA VAL A 394 11.81 0.85 27.64
C VAL A 394 13.15 1.49 27.97
N LEU A 395 13.57 2.51 27.21
CA LEU A 395 14.85 3.20 27.42
C LEU A 395 14.85 4.10 28.66
N GLU A 396 13.67 4.56 29.12
CA GLU A 396 13.47 5.31 30.37
C GLU A 396 13.42 4.39 31.61
N ASP A 397 13.06 3.12 31.47
CA ASP A 397 13.07 2.15 32.58
C ASP A 397 14.44 1.47 32.77
N ASP A 398 15.34 1.55 31.78
CA ASP A 398 16.65 0.88 31.79
C ASP A 398 17.79 1.77 32.35
N PRO A 399 18.48 1.33 33.43
CA PRO A 399 19.46 2.15 34.16
C PRO A 399 20.75 2.50 33.39
N HIS A 400 20.99 1.94 32.19
CA HIS A 400 22.20 2.23 31.41
C HIS A 400 22.10 3.56 30.66
N PHE A 401 20.90 3.99 30.27
CA PHE A 401 20.71 5.22 29.50
C PHE A 401 20.50 6.45 30.40
N ASN A 402 20.55 7.64 29.83
CA ASN A 402 20.36 8.90 30.55
C ASN A 402 18.96 9.48 30.30
N ALA A 403 17.93 8.71 30.64
CA ALA A 403 16.53 9.14 30.63
C ALA A 403 15.79 8.32 31.69
N GLY A 404 14.79 8.89 32.37
CA GLY A 404 14.11 8.20 33.47
C GLY A 404 15.11 7.60 34.48
N ARG A 405 15.03 6.29 34.71
CA ARG A 405 15.95 5.53 35.55
C ARG A 405 17.35 5.50 34.92
N GLY A 406 18.37 6.00 35.63
CA GLY A 406 19.71 6.16 35.07
C GLY A 406 19.99 7.56 34.53
N ALA A 407 19.05 8.50 34.67
CA ALA A 407 19.29 9.92 34.48
C ALA A 407 20.48 10.45 35.30
N VAL A 408 21.16 11.45 34.75
CA VAL A 408 22.25 12.16 35.44
C VAL A 408 21.76 13.14 36.50
N PHE A 409 22.72 13.56 37.32
CA PHE A 409 22.49 14.47 38.43
C PHE A 409 22.87 15.91 38.07
N THR A 410 22.06 16.84 38.56
CA THR A 410 22.36 18.27 38.66
C THR A 410 23.53 18.53 39.61
N HIS A 411 24.02 19.77 39.62
CA HIS A 411 25.03 20.25 40.55
C HIS A 411 24.68 19.96 42.03
N ASP A 412 23.40 20.10 42.38
CA ASP A 412 22.87 19.93 43.73
C ASP A 412 22.49 18.47 44.04
N GLY A 413 22.89 17.52 43.20
CA GLY A 413 22.73 16.09 43.43
C GLY A 413 21.32 15.55 43.24
N ARG A 414 20.50 16.19 42.41
CA ARG A 414 19.12 15.76 42.09
C ARG A 414 19.00 15.29 40.64
N ASN A 415 17.99 14.48 40.33
CA ASN A 415 17.61 14.20 38.95
C ASN A 415 16.58 15.23 38.46
N GLU A 416 16.70 15.64 37.20
CA GLU A 416 15.84 16.59 36.51
C GLU A 416 15.64 16.12 35.07
N LEU A 417 14.42 15.78 34.67
CA LEU A 417 14.12 15.12 33.40
C LEU A 417 13.42 16.05 32.41
N ASP A 418 13.80 15.94 31.13
CA ASP A 418 13.23 16.69 30.01
C ASP A 418 12.81 15.73 28.88
N THR A 419 11.73 16.02 28.16
CA THR A 419 11.20 15.15 27.10
C THR A 419 10.30 15.89 26.10
N SER A 420 10.16 15.35 24.88
CA SER A 420 9.07 15.72 23.97
C SER A 420 8.68 14.58 23.03
N ILE A 421 7.49 14.69 22.44
CA ILE A 421 6.96 13.83 21.38
C ILE A 421 6.20 14.68 20.34
N MET A 422 6.20 14.26 19.08
CA MET A 422 5.53 14.94 17.97
C MET A 422 4.90 13.96 16.97
N ASP A 423 3.63 14.18 16.62
CA ASP A 423 2.92 13.49 15.53
C ASP A 423 3.14 14.27 14.22
N GLY A 424 3.85 13.68 13.27
CA GLY A 424 4.14 14.31 11.98
C GLY A 424 2.92 14.53 11.10
N ARG A 425 1.88 13.70 11.23
CA ARG A 425 0.64 13.82 10.44
C ARG A 425 -0.21 15.01 10.87
N THR A 426 -0.34 15.26 12.17
CA THR A 426 -1.17 16.36 12.70
C THR A 426 -0.37 17.59 13.12
N ARG A 427 0.97 17.48 13.17
CA ARG A 427 1.89 18.49 13.70
C ARG A 427 1.65 18.84 15.18
N LYS A 428 0.82 18.06 15.88
CA LYS A 428 0.67 18.13 17.34
C LYS A 428 1.97 17.69 17.99
N ALA A 429 2.29 18.33 19.11
CA ALA A 429 3.45 18.00 19.93
C ALA A 429 3.10 18.17 21.41
N GLY A 430 3.84 17.47 22.26
CA GLY A 430 3.78 17.61 23.71
C GLY A 430 5.17 17.48 24.30
N ALA A 431 5.48 18.27 25.32
CA ALA A 431 6.81 18.40 25.89
C ALA A 431 6.76 18.73 27.38
N ALA A 432 7.76 18.27 28.12
CA ALA A 432 7.92 18.57 29.54
C ALA A 432 9.38 18.78 29.89
N ALA A 433 9.69 19.68 30.82
CA ALA A 433 11.06 19.95 31.28
C ALA A 433 11.14 20.20 32.79
N GLY A 434 12.28 19.88 33.40
CA GLY A 434 12.52 20.07 34.83
C GLY A 434 11.67 19.16 35.73
N LEU A 435 11.37 17.93 35.29
CA LEU A 435 10.59 16.96 36.07
C LEU A 435 11.48 16.27 37.13
N HIS A 436 10.92 15.91 38.28
CA HIS A 436 11.64 15.30 39.40
C HIS A 436 11.07 13.95 39.87
N ARG A 437 9.83 13.61 39.48
CA ARG A 437 9.05 12.48 40.02
C ARG A 437 8.31 11.68 38.97
N VAL A 438 8.09 12.22 37.77
CA VAL A 438 7.43 11.51 36.66
C VAL A 438 8.32 10.35 36.20
N LYS A 439 7.85 9.12 36.40
CA LYS A 439 8.64 7.90 36.17
C LYS A 439 9.09 7.74 34.71
N ASN A 440 8.14 7.90 33.79
CA ASN A 440 8.33 7.77 32.35
C ASN A 440 7.92 9.09 31.67
N PRO A 441 8.82 10.08 31.58
CA PRO A 441 8.53 11.38 31.00
C PRO A 441 7.81 11.33 29.64
N ILE A 442 8.15 10.40 28.74
CA ILE A 442 7.52 10.33 27.41
C ILE A 442 6.00 10.12 27.48
N LEU A 443 5.49 9.44 28.52
CA LEU A 443 4.05 9.26 28.73
C LEU A 443 3.37 10.58 29.11
N LEU A 444 4.04 11.45 29.86
CA LEU A 444 3.57 12.80 30.16
C LEU A 444 3.63 13.70 28.92
N ALA A 445 4.71 13.65 28.14
CA ALA A 445 4.79 14.38 26.86
C ALA A 445 3.61 14.02 25.94
N ARG A 446 3.29 12.73 25.82
CA ARG A 446 2.12 12.25 25.08
C ARG A 446 0.79 12.74 25.70
N ALA A 447 0.65 12.68 27.02
CA ALA A 447 -0.56 13.17 27.70
C ALA A 447 -0.78 14.67 27.48
N ILE A 448 0.28 15.49 27.46
CA ILE A 448 0.22 16.92 27.14
C ILE A 448 -0.31 17.12 25.71
N MET A 449 0.25 16.38 24.74
CA MET A 449 -0.15 16.44 23.32
C MET A 449 -1.60 16.03 23.06
N GLU A 450 -2.08 14.99 23.77
CA GLU A 450 -3.39 14.37 23.52
C GLU A 450 -4.52 14.96 24.40
N ARG A 451 -4.20 15.46 25.59
CA ARG A 451 -5.18 15.76 26.66
C ARG A 451 -5.06 17.18 27.25
N SER A 452 -4.37 18.08 26.57
CA SER A 452 -4.32 19.50 26.92
C SER A 452 -4.43 20.39 25.67
N GLU A 453 -4.61 21.70 25.89
CA GLU A 453 -4.53 22.71 24.82
C GLU A 453 -3.09 23.26 24.65
N HIS A 454 -2.10 22.62 25.26
CA HIS A 454 -0.73 23.13 25.38
C HIS A 454 0.29 22.20 24.73
N VAL A 455 1.42 22.77 24.31
CA VAL A 455 2.54 22.02 23.72
C VAL A 455 3.62 21.72 24.75
N MET A 456 3.87 22.59 25.73
CA MET A 456 4.94 22.41 26.71
C MET A 456 4.51 22.82 28.12
N MET A 457 4.86 22.00 29.11
CA MET A 457 4.72 22.30 30.54
C MET A 457 6.07 22.16 31.24
N VAL A 458 6.27 22.80 32.40
CA VAL A 458 7.56 22.75 33.12
C VAL A 458 7.38 22.61 34.63
N GLY A 459 8.33 21.92 35.27
CA GLY A 459 8.44 21.77 36.73
C GLY A 459 7.16 21.24 37.40
N ASP A 460 6.89 21.75 38.60
CA ASP A 460 5.75 21.34 39.43
C ASP A 460 4.40 21.37 38.69
N GLY A 461 4.18 22.34 37.79
CA GLY A 461 2.94 22.43 37.01
C GLY A 461 2.74 21.25 36.04
N ALA A 462 3.84 20.73 35.48
CA ALA A 462 3.81 19.53 34.66
C ALA A 462 3.54 18.27 35.52
N GLU A 463 4.03 18.22 36.76
CA GLU A 463 3.78 17.09 37.67
C GLU A 463 2.36 17.09 38.26
N VAL A 464 1.76 18.27 38.48
CA VAL A 464 0.33 18.39 38.82
C VAL A 464 -0.52 17.81 37.70
N PHE A 465 -0.28 18.22 36.45
CA PHE A 465 -0.98 17.64 35.29
C PHE A 465 -0.71 16.13 35.14
N ALA A 466 0.53 15.68 35.39
CA ALA A 466 0.85 14.25 35.39
C ALA A 466 -0.01 13.45 36.37
N ALA A 467 -0.18 13.95 37.60
CA ALA A 467 -1.05 13.34 38.61
C ALA A 467 -2.53 13.33 38.18
N GLU A 468 -3.03 14.44 37.63
CA GLU A 468 -4.41 14.54 37.11
C GLU A 468 -4.68 13.55 35.97
N GLN A 469 -3.69 13.31 35.11
CA GLN A 469 -3.79 12.35 33.99
C GLN A 469 -3.52 10.89 34.39
N GLY A 470 -3.21 10.61 35.66
CA GLY A 470 -2.93 9.28 36.18
C GLY A 470 -1.55 8.72 35.78
N ILE A 471 -0.58 9.58 35.47
CA ILE A 471 0.81 9.19 35.19
C ILE A 471 1.52 8.86 36.50
N GLU A 472 2.32 7.79 36.51
CA GLU A 472 3.01 7.31 37.72
C GLU A 472 4.07 8.33 38.21
N LEU A 473 3.88 8.84 39.43
CA LEU A 473 4.85 9.63 40.16
C LEU A 473 5.57 8.76 41.19
N VAL A 474 6.90 8.72 41.12
CA VAL A 474 7.76 7.93 41.99
C VAL A 474 8.51 8.79 43.02
N ASP A 475 9.17 8.13 43.96
CA ASP A 475 10.20 8.77 44.78
C ASP A 475 11.46 9.03 43.92
N PRO A 476 12.13 10.20 44.04
CA PRO A 476 13.31 10.52 43.23
C PRO A 476 14.47 9.51 43.32
N SER A 477 14.53 8.68 44.38
CA SER A 477 15.50 7.59 44.48
C SER A 477 15.36 6.53 43.38
N TRP A 478 14.22 6.43 42.69
CA TRP A 478 14.04 5.57 41.51
C TRP A 478 15.03 5.90 40.39
N PHE A 479 15.28 7.19 40.15
CA PHE A 479 16.12 7.66 39.05
C PHE A 479 17.61 7.43 39.30
N ARG A 480 18.01 7.30 40.59
CA ARG A 480 19.40 7.16 41.01
C ARG A 480 20.00 5.83 40.57
N THR A 481 21.16 5.90 39.94
CA THR A 481 22.12 4.80 39.89
C THR A 481 23.47 5.23 40.47
N GLU A 482 24.20 4.29 41.06
CA GLU A 482 25.51 4.60 41.65
C GLU A 482 26.54 5.00 40.57
N LYS A 483 26.44 4.44 39.37
CA LYS A 483 27.25 4.82 38.20
C LYS A 483 27.09 6.31 37.86
N ARG A 484 25.86 6.84 37.79
CA ARG A 484 25.62 8.28 37.57
C ARG A 484 26.03 9.14 38.75
N TRP A 485 25.85 8.66 39.98
CA TRP A 485 26.27 9.41 41.17
C TRP A 485 27.78 9.62 41.19
N GLN A 486 28.56 8.56 40.93
CA GLN A 486 30.02 8.66 40.86
C GLN A 486 30.52 9.52 39.69
N GLN A 487 29.76 9.62 38.59
CA GLN A 487 30.03 10.59 37.51
C GLN A 487 29.93 12.04 38.02
N LEU A 488 28.87 12.42 38.76
CA LEU A 488 28.78 13.75 39.38
C LEU A 488 29.93 13.97 40.38
N GLN A 489 30.16 13.03 41.29
CA GLN A 489 31.19 13.17 42.33
C GLN A 489 32.59 13.33 41.72
N ARG A 490 32.88 12.67 40.59
CA ARG A 490 34.10 12.88 39.83
C ARG A 490 34.15 14.29 39.22
N ARG A 491 33.09 14.74 38.54
CA ARG A 491 33.05 16.09 37.93
C ARG A 491 33.21 17.22 38.93
N LEU A 492 32.60 17.11 40.12
CA LEU A 492 32.76 18.09 41.19
C LEU A 492 34.22 18.15 41.70
N ARG A 493 34.89 16.99 41.86
CA ARG A 493 36.32 16.93 42.24
C ARG A 493 37.24 17.53 41.17
N GLU A 494 37.00 17.21 39.89
CA GLU A 494 37.76 17.77 38.77
C GLU A 494 37.67 19.30 38.72
N LYS A 495 36.47 19.87 38.89
CA LYS A 495 36.27 21.33 38.95
C LYS A 495 36.95 21.97 40.17
N GLN A 496 36.89 21.33 41.34
CA GLN A 496 37.59 21.82 42.55
C GLN A 496 39.13 21.82 42.38
N GLN A 497 39.67 20.88 41.60
CA GLN A 497 41.09 20.77 41.30
C GLN A 497 41.56 21.70 40.18
N GLY A 498 40.68 22.56 39.65
CA GLY A 498 41.03 23.51 38.58
C GLY A 498 41.31 22.84 37.23
N ALA A 499 40.80 21.62 37.00
CA ALA A 499 40.97 20.94 35.72
C ALA A 499 40.34 21.78 34.60
N ILE A 500 41.17 22.22 33.66
CA ILE A 500 40.71 22.93 32.47
C ILE A 500 39.95 21.94 31.59
N ASP A 501 38.71 22.29 31.26
CA ASP A 501 37.90 21.50 30.35
C ASP A 501 38.46 21.62 28.93
N ASP A 502 39.09 20.55 28.45
CA ASP A 502 39.88 20.53 27.20
C ASP A 502 39.04 20.48 25.91
N GLY A 503 37.71 20.62 26.03
CA GLY A 503 36.82 20.82 24.89
C GLY A 503 36.66 19.60 23.97
N ARG A 504 37.09 18.41 24.41
CA ARG A 504 36.90 17.18 23.66
C ARG A 504 35.41 16.79 23.59
N PRO A 505 34.92 16.30 22.43
CA PRO A 505 33.60 15.70 22.30
C PRO A 505 33.31 14.62 23.34
N GLY A 506 32.03 14.36 23.62
CA GLY A 506 31.54 13.29 24.51
C GLY A 506 31.74 13.53 26.01
N ARG A 507 32.71 14.37 26.44
CA ARG A 507 33.00 14.58 27.87
C ARG A 507 31.92 15.34 28.64
N ARG A 508 31.20 16.28 28.02
CA ARG A 508 30.42 17.31 28.75
C ARG A 508 28.98 16.93 29.04
N TYR A 509 28.42 15.95 28.33
CA TYR A 509 27.05 15.47 28.47
C TYR A 509 27.04 13.95 28.39
N THR A 510 25.90 13.35 28.70
CA THR A 510 25.65 11.91 28.62
C THR A 510 24.48 11.68 27.69
N GLY A 511 24.64 10.76 26.74
CA GLY A 511 23.71 10.59 25.62
C GLY A 511 22.24 10.46 26.01
N THR A 512 21.42 11.32 25.40
CA THR A 512 19.94 11.36 25.47
C THR A 512 19.33 10.12 24.80
N VAL A 513 18.10 9.71 25.13
CA VAL A 513 17.41 8.62 24.39
C VAL A 513 16.34 9.17 23.45
N GLY A 514 16.01 8.44 22.40
CA GLY A 514 14.97 8.84 21.48
C GLY A 514 14.61 7.79 20.44
N ALA A 515 13.47 8.03 19.78
CA ALA A 515 12.93 7.14 18.76
C ALA A 515 12.22 7.95 17.67
N VAL A 516 12.29 7.41 16.44
CA VAL A 516 11.54 7.89 15.27
C VAL A 516 10.92 6.69 14.57
N ALA A 517 9.69 6.84 14.08
CA ALA A 517 8.98 5.75 13.42
C ALA A 517 8.17 6.21 12.21
N LEU A 518 8.05 5.30 11.24
CA LEU A 518 7.13 5.33 10.12
C LEU A 518 6.14 4.16 10.28
N ASP A 519 4.84 4.45 10.35
CA ASP A 519 3.80 3.43 10.50
C ASP A 519 3.24 2.90 9.18
N GLY A 520 2.46 1.82 9.26
CA GLY A 520 1.81 1.18 8.11
C GLY A 520 0.73 2.01 7.40
N HIS A 521 0.52 3.27 7.80
CA HIS A 521 -0.32 4.25 7.12
C HIS A 521 0.50 5.40 6.50
N GLY A 522 1.84 5.33 6.57
CA GLY A 522 2.73 6.42 6.17
C GLY A 522 2.72 7.60 7.14
N GLY A 523 2.32 7.38 8.39
CA GLY A 523 2.43 8.36 9.47
C GLY A 523 3.83 8.35 10.08
N LEU A 524 4.41 9.53 10.29
CA LEU A 524 5.70 9.71 10.95
C LEU A 524 5.51 10.23 12.38
N ALA A 525 6.38 9.82 13.30
CA ALA A 525 6.47 10.40 14.64
C ALA A 525 7.90 10.41 15.16
N ALA A 526 8.17 11.30 16.10
CA ALA A 526 9.45 11.42 16.78
C ALA A 526 9.25 11.69 18.27
N GLY A 527 10.20 11.25 19.09
CA GLY A 527 10.23 11.55 20.52
C GLY A 527 11.63 11.42 21.10
N THR A 528 11.88 12.16 22.18
CA THR A 528 13.19 12.29 22.82
C THR A 528 12.99 12.43 24.33
N SER A 529 13.86 11.84 25.15
CA SER A 529 13.81 11.92 26.62
C SER A 529 15.22 11.92 27.22
N THR A 530 15.45 12.71 28.27
CA THR A 530 16.79 12.92 28.84
C THR A 530 16.79 13.29 30.32
N GLY A 531 17.87 12.96 31.03
CA GLY A 531 18.26 13.60 32.30
C GLY A 531 19.04 14.92 32.10
N GLY A 532 19.36 15.29 30.87
CA GLY A 532 20.21 16.43 30.53
C GLY A 532 21.69 16.09 30.70
N MET A 533 22.49 17.02 31.21
CA MET A 533 23.94 16.85 31.40
C MET A 533 24.33 16.76 32.89
N THR A 534 25.34 15.95 33.20
CA THR A 534 25.92 15.87 34.56
C THR A 534 26.39 17.24 35.01
N ASP A 535 26.13 17.59 36.28
CA ASP A 535 26.51 18.88 36.87
C ASP A 535 25.80 20.09 36.25
N LYS A 536 24.63 19.89 35.61
CA LYS A 536 23.76 20.99 35.16
C LYS A 536 23.25 21.82 36.34
N ARG A 537 23.04 23.12 36.12
CA ARG A 537 22.67 24.10 37.16
C ARG A 537 21.38 24.82 36.83
N TYR A 538 20.73 25.34 37.88
CA TYR A 538 19.68 26.36 37.81
C TYR A 538 18.45 25.98 36.94
N GLY A 539 18.11 24.70 36.83
CA GLY A 539 17.03 24.22 35.96
C GLY A 539 17.35 24.32 34.47
N ARG A 540 18.62 24.15 34.06
CA ARG A 540 19.04 24.10 32.64
C ARG A 540 18.21 23.08 31.87
N VAL A 541 17.49 23.57 30.86
CA VAL A 541 16.73 22.80 29.88
C VAL A 541 17.60 22.53 28.65
N GLY A 542 17.56 21.29 28.14
CA GLY A 542 18.25 20.89 26.91
C GLY A 542 17.47 21.13 25.61
N ASP A 543 17.96 20.55 24.53
CA ASP A 543 17.30 20.47 23.22
C ASP A 543 16.09 19.52 23.21
N SER A 544 16.13 18.47 24.04
CA SER A 544 15.22 17.34 24.00
C SER A 544 13.72 17.65 24.22
N PRO A 545 13.32 18.66 25.03
CA PRO A 545 11.92 19.08 25.11
C PRO A 545 11.56 20.20 24.11
N ILE A 546 12.53 20.71 23.35
CA ILE A 546 12.33 21.85 22.44
C ILE A 546 12.07 21.31 21.03
N ILE A 547 10.80 21.41 20.62
CA ILE A 547 10.35 21.06 19.27
C ILE A 547 11.09 21.92 18.24
N GLY A 548 11.74 21.27 17.28
CA GLY A 548 12.61 21.89 16.28
C GLY A 548 14.10 21.94 16.67
N ALA A 549 14.47 21.62 17.91
CA ALA A 549 15.88 21.47 18.33
C ALA A 549 16.27 20.00 18.49
N GLY A 550 15.69 19.31 19.49
CA GLY A 550 15.97 17.89 19.77
C GLY A 550 14.97 16.92 19.15
N THR A 551 13.73 17.35 18.90
CA THR A 551 12.65 16.51 18.34
C THR A 551 11.91 17.24 17.22
N TRP A 552 11.62 16.55 16.13
CA TRP A 552 10.71 17.04 15.09
C TRP A 552 10.02 15.90 14.35
N ALA A 553 8.77 16.08 13.96
CA ALA A 553 8.09 15.22 13.00
C ALA A 553 7.15 16.02 12.09
N ASP A 554 7.10 15.66 10.81
CA ASP A 554 6.13 16.15 9.83
C ASP A 554 5.73 15.09 8.79
N ASP A 555 5.11 15.50 7.68
CA ASP A 555 4.66 14.63 6.60
C ASP A 555 5.80 13.98 5.79
N ARG A 556 7.06 14.37 6.06
CA ARG A 556 8.24 13.98 5.27
C ARG A 556 9.41 13.48 6.10
N CYS A 557 9.57 14.01 7.31
CA CYS A 557 10.76 13.83 8.13
C CYS A 557 10.39 13.62 9.60
N ALA A 558 10.99 12.61 10.24
CA ALA A 558 11.04 12.45 11.69
C ALA A 558 12.49 12.48 12.15
N PHE A 559 12.78 13.25 13.21
CA PHE A 559 14.11 13.47 13.77
C PHE A 559 14.09 13.36 15.30
N SER A 560 15.07 12.66 15.86
CA SER A 560 15.42 12.73 17.29
C SER A 560 16.93 12.90 17.46
N GLY A 561 17.34 13.87 18.28
CA GLY A 561 18.72 14.25 18.51
C GLY A 561 19.27 13.79 19.87
N THR A 562 20.60 13.70 19.95
CA THR A 562 21.34 13.45 21.19
C THR A 562 22.70 14.13 21.10
N GLY A 563 22.94 15.17 21.90
CA GLY A 563 24.24 15.81 21.90
C GLY A 563 24.37 16.91 22.96
N TRP A 564 25.31 17.82 22.72
CA TRP A 564 25.40 19.02 23.52
C TRP A 564 24.29 20.02 23.15
N GLY A 565 23.15 19.88 23.84
CA GLY A 565 21.88 20.53 23.50
C GLY A 565 21.89 22.04 23.23
N GLU A 566 22.75 22.82 23.90
CA GLU A 566 22.92 24.26 23.63
C GLU A 566 23.19 24.56 22.16
N PHE A 567 23.89 23.68 21.44
CA PHE A 567 24.19 23.85 20.02
C PHE A 567 23.02 23.42 19.12
N TYR A 568 22.29 22.36 19.50
CA TYR A 568 21.09 21.88 18.80
C TYR A 568 19.96 22.93 18.86
N ILE A 569 19.83 23.64 19.99
CA ILE A 569 18.93 24.79 20.13
C ILE A 569 19.38 25.93 19.22
N ARG A 570 20.67 26.27 19.24
CA ARG A 570 21.23 27.41 18.47
C ARG A 570 21.18 27.22 16.95
N SER A 571 21.25 25.99 16.46
CA SER A 571 21.10 25.66 15.03
C SER A 571 19.69 25.24 14.63
N ALA A 572 18.75 25.12 15.58
CA ALA A 572 17.44 24.49 15.37
C ALA A 572 17.57 23.13 14.65
N ALA A 573 18.47 22.27 15.14
CA ALA A 573 19.02 21.14 14.39
C ALA A 573 17.95 20.21 13.79
N ALA A 574 16.94 19.81 14.57
CA ALA A 574 15.86 18.95 14.09
C ALA A 574 15.06 19.60 12.96
N HIS A 575 14.71 20.88 13.10
CA HIS A 575 14.01 21.62 12.05
C HIS A 575 14.88 21.79 10.81
N GLU A 576 16.17 22.10 10.96
CA GLU A 576 17.07 22.35 9.83
C GLU A 576 17.28 21.08 8.98
N VAL A 577 17.53 19.91 9.61
CA VAL A 577 17.62 18.63 8.87
C VAL A 577 16.34 18.37 8.05
N CYS A 578 15.17 18.51 8.68
CA CYS A 578 13.90 18.30 7.99
C CYS A 578 13.58 19.40 6.95
N ALA A 579 14.06 20.63 7.15
CA ALA A 579 13.95 21.73 6.19
C ALA A 579 14.82 21.47 4.95
N ARG A 580 16.03 20.95 5.12
CA ARG A 580 16.89 20.51 4.00
C ARG A 580 16.26 19.39 3.19
N MET A 581 15.76 18.33 3.84
CA MET A 581 14.98 17.29 3.17
C MET A 581 13.78 17.86 2.40
N ARG A 582 13.08 18.86 2.97
CA ARG A 582 11.90 19.50 2.36
C ARG A 582 12.21 20.45 1.20
N TYR A 583 13.31 21.20 1.26
CA TYR A 583 13.64 22.26 0.29
C TYR A 583 14.68 21.84 -0.75
N LEU A 584 15.61 20.96 -0.39
CA LEU A 584 16.71 20.50 -1.23
C LEU A 584 16.49 19.06 -1.75
N ASN A 585 15.47 18.36 -1.25
CA ASN A 585 15.17 16.96 -1.57
C ASN A 585 16.33 15.98 -1.23
N GLU A 586 17.16 16.37 -0.27
CA GLU A 586 18.26 15.56 0.28
C GLU A 586 17.74 14.30 1.00
N GLY A 587 18.57 13.25 1.06
CA GLY A 587 18.26 12.06 1.85
C GLY A 587 18.46 12.29 3.36
N PRO A 588 17.82 11.48 4.24
CA PRO A 588 17.99 11.57 5.70
C PRO A 588 19.45 11.54 6.18
N ALA A 589 20.30 10.72 5.55
CA ALA A 589 21.72 10.62 5.85
C ALA A 589 22.52 11.86 5.39
N GLU A 590 22.14 12.47 4.27
CA GLU A 590 22.80 13.64 3.66
C GLU A 590 22.47 14.93 4.43
N ALA A 591 21.17 15.21 4.62
CA ALA A 591 20.70 16.33 5.42
C ALA A 591 21.17 16.22 6.88
N GLY A 592 21.12 14.99 7.42
CA GLY A 592 21.64 14.67 8.75
C GLY A 592 23.14 14.96 8.87
N HIS A 593 23.95 14.54 7.90
CA HIS A 593 25.38 14.82 7.89
C HIS A 593 25.67 16.33 7.82
N ALA A 594 24.98 17.08 6.95
CA ALA A 594 25.20 18.52 6.84
C ALA A 594 25.00 19.25 8.19
N VAL A 595 23.91 18.99 8.89
CA VAL A 595 23.62 19.70 10.16
C VAL A 595 24.42 19.13 11.33
N ILE A 596 24.41 17.81 11.51
CA ILE A 596 24.93 17.15 12.73
C ILE A 596 26.44 16.89 12.63
N ASN A 597 26.98 16.60 11.45
CA ASN A 597 28.41 16.35 11.26
C ASN A 597 29.20 17.59 10.82
N VAL A 598 28.56 18.65 10.31
CA VAL A 598 29.24 19.88 9.87
C VAL A 598 28.80 21.11 10.68
N ASP A 599 27.53 21.51 10.64
CA ASP A 599 27.09 22.79 11.24
C ASP A 599 27.20 22.81 12.78
N VAL A 600 26.77 21.75 13.47
CA VAL A 600 26.87 21.64 14.93
C VAL A 600 28.33 21.67 15.41
N PRO A 601 29.26 20.87 14.82
CA PRO A 601 30.71 21.01 15.06
C PRO A 601 31.30 22.37 14.72
N ALA A 602 30.87 23.03 13.64
CA ALA A 602 31.35 24.37 13.28
C ALA A 602 30.99 25.44 14.33
N LEU A 603 29.90 25.24 15.08
CA LEU A 603 29.55 26.08 16.22
C LEU A 603 30.34 25.73 17.50
N GLY A 604 30.95 24.54 17.58
CA GLY A 604 31.65 24.00 18.74
C GLY A 604 30.88 22.96 19.56
N GLY A 605 29.79 22.40 19.01
CA GLY A 605 29.00 21.33 19.61
C GLY A 605 29.26 19.96 18.99
N ASP A 606 28.69 18.93 19.60
CA ASP A 606 28.91 17.53 19.22
C ASP A 606 27.69 16.66 19.58
N GLY A 607 27.65 15.42 19.06
CA GLY A 607 26.59 14.44 19.31
C GLY A 607 26.21 13.62 18.08
N GLY A 608 24.93 13.27 17.98
CA GLY A 608 24.33 12.51 16.91
C GLY A 608 22.81 12.66 16.83
N ALA A 609 22.21 12.02 15.83
CA ALA A 609 20.75 11.96 15.65
C ALA A 609 20.32 10.68 14.93
N ILE A 610 19.01 10.45 14.92
CA ILE A 610 18.32 9.50 14.05
C ILE A 610 17.29 10.23 13.21
N VAL A 611 17.19 9.87 11.94
CA VAL A 611 16.33 10.54 10.96
C VAL A 611 15.62 9.50 10.10
N ILE A 612 14.31 9.62 9.89
CA ILE A 612 13.52 8.80 8.95
C ILE A 612 12.80 9.72 7.96
N GLY A 613 12.87 9.35 6.68
CA GLY A 613 12.05 9.93 5.61
C GLY A 613 10.73 9.18 5.42
N ALA A 614 9.70 9.87 4.91
CA ALA A 614 8.42 9.25 4.53
C ALA A 614 8.54 8.22 3.38
N ASP A 615 9.70 8.18 2.71
CA ASP A 615 10.11 7.18 1.72
C ASP A 615 10.76 5.93 2.34
N GLY A 616 10.82 5.83 3.67
CA GLY A 616 11.42 4.72 4.41
C GLY A 616 12.95 4.74 4.47
N ARG A 617 13.62 5.73 3.86
CA ARG A 617 15.08 5.90 4.03
C ARG A 617 15.37 6.38 5.46
N ILE A 618 16.52 5.96 6.00
CA ILE A 618 16.93 6.28 7.37
C ILE A 618 18.37 6.83 7.40
N GLY A 619 18.68 7.62 8.43
CA GLY A 619 20.00 8.22 8.64
C GLY A 619 20.40 8.20 10.12
N PHE A 620 21.68 7.92 10.38
CA PHE A 620 22.30 7.92 11.70
C PHE A 620 23.55 8.83 11.71
N PRO A 621 23.41 10.16 11.52
CA PRO A 621 24.54 11.06 11.60
C PRO A 621 25.04 11.21 13.05
N PHE A 622 26.34 11.09 13.29
CA PHE A 622 26.99 11.41 14.57
C PHE A 622 28.48 11.70 14.39
N ASN A 623 29.02 12.52 15.28
CA ASN A 623 30.40 13.02 15.25
C ASN A 623 31.23 12.62 16.50
N THR A 624 30.67 11.79 17.38
CA THR A 624 31.33 11.22 18.56
C THR A 624 31.90 9.82 18.28
N GLU A 625 32.74 9.29 19.18
CA GLU A 625 33.34 7.94 19.06
C GLU A 625 32.28 6.83 18.93
N GLY A 626 31.19 6.94 19.68
CA GLY A 626 30.02 6.07 19.53
C GLY A 626 28.69 6.76 19.83
N MET A 627 27.63 6.16 19.30
CA MET A 627 26.23 6.44 19.57
C MET A 627 25.46 5.11 19.60
N PHE A 628 24.87 4.78 20.76
CA PHE A 628 23.95 3.66 20.91
C PHE A 628 22.80 3.83 19.91
N ARG A 629 22.67 2.94 18.92
CA ARG A 629 21.69 3.09 17.84
C ARG A 629 21.17 1.76 17.32
N GLY A 630 19.97 1.76 16.77
CA GLY A 630 19.46 0.61 16.04
C GLY A 630 18.17 0.88 15.28
N TRP A 631 17.76 -0.07 14.46
CA TRP A 631 16.49 -0.04 13.74
C TRP A 631 15.88 -1.43 13.57
N ILE A 632 14.62 -1.46 13.18
CA ILE A 632 13.83 -2.65 12.86
C ILE A 632 12.75 -2.27 11.84
N ASP A 633 12.51 -3.12 10.85
CA ASP A 633 11.47 -2.92 9.83
C ASP A 633 10.39 -4.02 9.89
N ALA A 634 9.59 -4.13 8.82
CA ALA A 634 8.53 -5.13 8.68
C ALA A 634 8.98 -6.60 8.81
N ASP A 635 10.27 -6.92 8.63
CA ASP A 635 10.80 -8.28 8.82
C ASP A 635 10.89 -8.69 10.31
N GLY A 636 10.91 -7.72 11.23
CA GLY A 636 11.00 -7.92 12.67
C GLY A 636 12.39 -8.29 13.20
N VAL A 637 13.46 -8.07 12.42
CA VAL A 637 14.86 -8.29 12.77
C VAL A 637 15.48 -6.99 13.32
N PRO A 638 15.93 -6.96 14.60
CA PRO A 638 16.62 -5.80 15.14
C PRO A 638 18.07 -5.71 14.64
N HIS A 639 18.47 -4.53 14.18
CA HIS A 639 19.85 -4.19 13.80
C HIS A 639 20.42 -3.14 14.77
N ILE A 640 21.54 -3.43 15.44
CA ILE A 640 22.06 -2.62 16.56
C ILE A 640 23.57 -2.39 16.44
N ALA A 641 24.00 -1.14 16.63
CA ALA A 641 25.40 -0.72 16.65
C ALA A 641 25.65 0.30 17.76
N ILE A 642 26.91 0.44 18.19
CA ILE A 642 27.33 1.43 19.19
C ILE A 642 28.38 2.35 18.59
N TYR A 643 29.48 1.80 18.07
CA TYR A 643 30.63 2.61 17.66
C TYR A 643 30.56 3.05 16.18
N ALA A 644 31.46 3.93 15.77
CA ALA A 644 31.54 4.42 14.38
C ALA A 644 31.85 3.30 13.37
N GLU A 645 32.73 2.40 13.77
CA GLU A 645 33.21 1.23 13.01
C GLU A 645 32.31 0.00 13.13
N ASP A 646 31.32 0.00 14.02
CA ASP A 646 30.34 -1.09 14.14
C ASP A 646 29.48 -1.13 12.85
N PRO A 647 29.42 -2.27 12.14
CA PRO A 647 28.58 -2.39 10.95
C PRO A 647 27.11 -2.32 11.33
N LEU A 648 26.42 -1.30 10.80
CA LEU A 648 24.96 -1.22 10.83
C LEU A 648 24.48 -1.32 9.39
N PRO A 649 23.92 -2.46 8.94
CA PRO A 649 23.29 -2.53 7.63
C PRO A 649 22.17 -1.50 7.57
N LEU A 650 22.00 -0.84 6.42
CA LEU A 650 20.85 0.03 6.18
C LEU A 650 19.77 -0.76 5.42
N PRO A 651 18.48 -0.41 5.58
CA PRO A 651 17.41 -1.01 4.82
C PRO A 651 17.67 -0.85 3.32
N VAL A 652 17.43 -1.90 2.54
CA VAL A 652 17.51 -1.81 1.08
C VAL A 652 16.36 -0.93 0.61
N ALA A 653 16.69 0.23 0.03
CA ALA A 653 15.67 1.12 -0.52
C ALA A 653 14.81 0.35 -1.55
N PRO A 654 13.48 0.53 -1.56
CA PRO A 654 12.62 -0.12 -2.55
C PRO A 654 13.10 0.25 -3.96
N ALA A 655 13.24 -0.75 -4.82
CA ALA A 655 13.63 -0.52 -6.21
C ALA A 655 12.59 0.37 -6.90
N PRO A 656 13.02 1.38 -7.69
CA PRO A 656 12.13 2.35 -8.32
C PRO A 656 11.07 1.71 -9.21
#